data_AF-A0A5J4IYJ4-F1
#
_entry.id   AF-A0A5J4IYJ4-F1
#
_cell.length_a   1.000
_cell.length_b   1.000
_cell.length_c   1.000
_cell.angle_alpha   90.00
_cell.angle_beta   90.00
_cell.angle_gamma   90.00
#
_symmetry.space_group_name_H-M   'P 1'
#
loop_
_entity.id
_entity.type
_entity.pdbx_description
1 polymer ?
#
loop_
_entity_poly.entity_id
_entity_poly.type
_entity_poly.pdbx_seq_one_letter_code
_entity_poly.pdbx_strand_id
1 'polypeptide(L)'
;MSFFTTLKSLTEEKLSQDSQLNAESAFCEIASDYLIDSSLISNFEQSQYFKENDSNRNLKIDGFSINENETVLSLLIANYNNSDEAGKLNLKDVEQQFKQLYRVLNYVVRTNEYNVPKANILSALNTEYHAGIKKNIVKVDFYLLTNNTAVNKKDVDLKRILSKVDIDSVIDYNFRIYDIQELERLHKNNQKLDIDVEDYYDKPINVLKPKLGNSSYGTAIAILPGRFLYNIYSDFGGRLLESNVRSFLSSRIKVNKGIKDTLLNRPEMFLAYNNGLCLTVSEIIFNDDNSVKTFKNFQIVNGGQTTSSIFFATQEAKKTKMNIELDKVNVMAKITEIRRNIDSVKIQSNIAKNSNLQNAVKQSDLSSNEEYLITLHACSKKFRNPTSNNYYYFERTRGQYQLEKNLSKNENYFLNLFPRNQKFEKSDLSILFFCAIGNKIEPFISVQSAEKRYKIIRDQFDSENKKISKEYYINIIGSFIFYKLLKTKYGIGNNAIGRIRKNVIAYSISLIQEYLLKSNKSIDFQNIWSNDGVNIHEEKIKYFLTYINQLLLYNLDDGRLDEACKKKESWDIIKTNIDWSELDSIIEVLPVCEIKKFKKNPSAKLNLDNKYKLMVDEINLMVSSPSKYFILQTRLQEEINNYMKDGMSLYSRRHLRLMKDHFRPNSKLTAFSPYTYELYLVNCCNKNGEIINRKFSELKIYLDDLYRVFNAILKDELLDLD
;
A
#
# COMPACT_ATOMS: atom_id res chain seq x y z
N MET A 1 -32.57 -28.23 30.60
CA MET A 1 -32.84 -28.97 29.34
C MET A 1 -31.49 -29.26 28.71
N SER A 2 -31.23 -30.48 28.25
CA SER A 2 -29.94 -30.79 27.60
C SER A 2 -29.86 -30.06 26.25
N PHE A 3 -28.67 -29.64 25.83
CA PHE A 3 -28.53 -28.99 24.51
C PHE A 3 -28.96 -29.93 23.36
N PHE A 4 -28.78 -31.24 23.52
CA PHE A 4 -29.27 -32.24 22.58
C PHE A 4 -30.79 -32.17 22.40
N THR A 5 -31.56 -32.06 23.48
CA THR A 5 -33.02 -31.90 23.44
C THR A 5 -33.42 -30.58 22.78
N THR A 6 -32.70 -29.49 23.08
CA THR A 6 -32.93 -28.19 22.45
C THR A 6 -32.69 -28.25 20.94
N LEU A 7 -31.59 -28.85 20.50
CA LEU A 7 -31.24 -29.00 19.10
C LEU A 7 -32.24 -29.89 18.34
N LYS A 8 -32.74 -30.96 18.98
CA LYS A 8 -33.82 -31.80 18.45
C LYS A 8 -35.12 -30.99 18.28
N SER A 9 -35.53 -30.24 19.29
CA SER A 9 -36.71 -29.38 19.21
C SER A 9 -36.61 -28.33 18.10
N LEU A 10 -35.44 -27.70 17.93
CA LEU A 10 -35.21 -26.74 16.84
C LEU A 10 -35.29 -27.41 15.46
N THR A 11 -34.78 -28.65 15.36
CA THR A 11 -34.84 -29.44 14.12
C THR A 11 -36.30 -29.79 13.78
N GLU A 12 -37.09 -30.21 14.76
CA GLU A 12 -38.52 -30.51 14.61
C GLU A 12 -39.34 -29.26 14.24
N GLU A 13 -39.05 -28.12 14.87
CA GLU A 13 -39.67 -26.84 14.52
C GLU A 13 -39.38 -26.48 13.06
N LYS A 14 -38.13 -26.62 12.60
CA LYS A 14 -37.74 -26.30 11.23
C LYS A 14 -38.40 -27.23 10.20
N LEU A 15 -38.52 -28.53 10.52
CA LEU A 15 -39.29 -29.49 9.72
C LEU A 15 -40.77 -29.12 9.59
N SER A 16 -41.36 -28.51 10.63
CA SER A 16 -42.75 -28.05 10.57
C SER A 16 -42.95 -26.83 9.67
N GLN A 17 -41.89 -26.01 9.51
CA GLN A 17 -41.90 -24.79 8.70
C GLN A 17 -41.60 -25.07 7.22
N ASP A 18 -40.77 -26.07 6.92
CA ASP A 18 -40.47 -26.51 5.56
C ASP A 18 -40.63 -28.03 5.38
N SER A 19 -41.79 -28.39 4.81
CA SER A 19 -42.15 -29.78 4.51
C SER A 19 -41.27 -30.50 3.48
N GLN A 20 -40.38 -29.78 2.78
CA GLN A 20 -39.46 -30.37 1.79
C GLN A 20 -38.12 -30.82 2.41
N LEU A 21 -37.81 -30.40 3.64
CA LEU A 21 -36.60 -30.80 4.35
C LEU A 21 -36.78 -32.14 5.07
N ASN A 22 -35.73 -32.96 5.12
CA ASN A 22 -35.63 -34.05 6.10
C ASN A 22 -34.83 -33.60 7.33
N ALA A 23 -34.89 -34.40 8.40
CA ALA A 23 -34.33 -34.04 9.69
C ALA A 23 -32.83 -33.73 9.64
N GLU A 24 -32.08 -34.48 8.83
CA GLU A 24 -30.64 -34.26 8.68
C GLU A 24 -30.33 -32.95 7.94
N SER A 25 -31.08 -32.66 6.88
CA SER A 25 -31.04 -31.39 6.15
C SER A 25 -31.37 -30.19 7.05
N ALA A 26 -32.45 -30.28 7.82
CA ALA A 26 -32.85 -29.24 8.77
C ALA A 26 -31.78 -29.02 9.87
N PHE A 27 -31.23 -30.11 10.41
CA PHE A 27 -30.12 -30.05 11.36
C PHE A 27 -28.87 -29.40 10.74
N CYS A 28 -28.52 -29.76 9.50
CA CYS A 28 -27.36 -29.21 8.80
C CYS A 28 -27.49 -27.69 8.66
N GLU A 29 -28.67 -27.18 8.33
CA GLU A 29 -28.92 -25.75 8.20
C GLU A 29 -28.77 -25.02 9.54
N ILE A 30 -29.39 -25.54 10.61
CA ILE A 30 -29.27 -24.96 11.97
C ILE A 30 -27.80 -24.94 12.43
N ALA A 31 -27.08 -26.04 12.24
CA ALA A 31 -25.67 -26.12 12.60
C ALA A 31 -24.81 -25.17 11.75
N SER A 32 -25.17 -24.99 10.47
CA SER A 32 -24.50 -24.04 9.57
C SER A 32 -24.76 -22.59 9.95
N ASP A 33 -25.95 -22.25 10.44
CA ASP A 33 -26.25 -20.92 11.00
C ASP A 33 -25.30 -20.59 12.16
N TYR A 34 -25.05 -21.55 13.06
CA TYR A 34 -24.06 -21.37 14.14
C TYR A 34 -22.63 -21.15 13.62
N LEU A 35 -22.27 -21.81 12.51
CA LEU A 35 -20.98 -21.59 11.84
C LEU A 35 -20.89 -20.20 11.20
N ILE A 36 -21.98 -19.71 10.59
CA ILE A 36 -22.06 -18.37 9.98
C ILE A 36 -21.97 -17.29 11.06
N ASP A 37 -22.74 -17.42 12.14
CA ASP A 37 -22.73 -16.50 13.28
C ASP A 37 -21.34 -16.42 13.93
N SER A 38 -20.62 -17.54 13.94
CA SER A 38 -19.24 -17.62 14.40
C SER A 38 -18.20 -17.28 13.32
N SER A 39 -18.66 -17.01 12.10
CA SER A 39 -17.88 -16.70 10.89
C SER A 39 -16.79 -17.70 10.54
N LEU A 40 -17.11 -18.97 10.78
CA LEU A 40 -16.32 -20.11 10.32
C LEU A 40 -16.55 -20.35 8.83
N ILE A 41 -17.75 -20.03 8.34
CA ILE A 41 -18.14 -19.95 6.93
C ILE A 41 -18.83 -18.61 6.66
N SER A 42 -18.84 -18.15 5.41
CA SER A 42 -19.42 -16.84 5.03
C SER A 42 -20.90 -16.90 4.69
N ASN A 43 -21.35 -18.03 4.19
CA ASN A 43 -22.70 -18.33 3.76
C ASN A 43 -22.91 -19.85 3.86
N PHE A 44 -24.11 -20.32 3.56
CA PHE A 44 -24.40 -21.74 3.43
C PHE A 44 -25.37 -21.94 2.28
N GLU A 45 -24.98 -22.78 1.32
CA GLU A 45 -25.85 -23.23 0.25
C GLU A 45 -26.19 -24.69 0.50
N GLN A 46 -27.46 -24.94 0.81
CA GLN A 46 -27.95 -26.26 1.07
C GLN A 46 -27.97 -27.08 -0.21
N SER A 47 -27.42 -28.29 -0.14
CA SER A 47 -27.31 -29.18 -1.29
C SER A 47 -27.30 -30.63 -0.83
N GLN A 48 -28.49 -31.18 -0.62
CA GLN A 48 -28.59 -32.59 -0.31
C GLN A 48 -28.33 -33.40 -1.57
N TYR A 49 -27.20 -34.10 -1.58
CA TYR A 49 -26.84 -35.02 -2.65
C TYR A 49 -26.29 -36.31 -2.08
N PHE A 50 -27.03 -37.39 -2.31
CA PHE A 50 -26.63 -38.73 -1.97
C PHE A 50 -26.70 -39.62 -3.21
N LYS A 51 -25.60 -40.30 -3.52
CA LYS A 51 -25.55 -41.28 -4.60
C LYS A 51 -24.78 -42.51 -4.18
N GLU A 52 -25.49 -43.62 -4.15
CA GLU A 52 -24.95 -44.94 -3.92
C GLU A 52 -24.83 -45.64 -5.28
N ASN A 53 -23.60 -45.88 -5.75
CA ASN A 53 -23.34 -46.62 -6.98
C ASN A 53 -22.83 -48.03 -6.64
N ASP A 54 -23.21 -49.03 -7.45
CA ASP A 54 -22.69 -50.41 -7.42
C ASP A 54 -21.15 -50.52 -7.54
N SER A 55 -20.47 -49.44 -7.94
CA SER A 55 -19.02 -49.34 -8.11
C SER A 55 -18.24 -48.90 -6.86
N ASN A 56 -18.76 -49.14 -5.65
CA ASN A 56 -18.11 -48.83 -4.36
C ASN A 56 -17.89 -47.33 -4.07
N ARG A 57 -18.60 -46.44 -4.79
CA ARG A 57 -18.49 -44.98 -4.64
C ARG A 57 -19.75 -44.42 -3.97
N ASN A 58 -19.77 -44.47 -2.65
CA ASN A 58 -20.76 -43.73 -1.87
C ASN A 58 -20.36 -42.24 -1.83
N LEU A 59 -21.22 -41.37 -2.36
CA LEU A 59 -21.10 -39.91 -2.40
C LEU A 59 -22.19 -39.30 -1.51
N LYS A 60 -21.79 -38.40 -0.61
CA LYS A 60 -22.71 -37.62 0.23
C LYS A 60 -22.17 -36.22 0.45
N ILE A 61 -23.04 -35.22 0.35
CA ILE A 61 -22.84 -33.82 0.75
C ILE A 61 -24.21 -33.25 1.14
N ASP A 62 -24.23 -32.37 2.13
CA ASP A 62 -25.46 -31.73 2.62
C ASP A 62 -25.48 -30.22 2.35
N GLY A 63 -24.30 -29.62 2.13
CA GLY A 63 -24.19 -28.26 1.63
C GLY A 63 -22.76 -27.82 1.41
N PHE A 64 -22.59 -26.59 0.93
CA PHE A 64 -21.28 -25.99 0.70
C PHE A 64 -21.31 -24.49 0.98
N SER A 65 -20.13 -23.89 1.04
CA SER A 65 -19.94 -22.45 1.16
C SER A 65 -18.72 -22.03 0.36
N ILE A 66 -18.84 -20.92 -0.36
CA ILE A 66 -17.74 -20.28 -1.06
C ILE A 66 -17.57 -18.90 -0.42
N ASN A 67 -16.35 -18.57 -0.02
CA ASN A 67 -16.10 -17.24 0.49
C ASN A 67 -16.17 -16.17 -0.61
N GLU A 68 -16.44 -14.91 -0.23
CA GLU A 68 -16.64 -13.80 -1.18
C GLU A 68 -15.51 -13.61 -2.21
N ASN A 69 -14.29 -14.06 -1.89
CA ASN A 69 -13.12 -13.92 -2.78
C ASN A 69 -12.82 -15.19 -3.59
N GLU A 70 -13.68 -16.21 -3.52
CA GLU A 70 -13.52 -17.51 -4.22
C GLU A 70 -12.18 -18.21 -3.91
N THR A 71 -11.62 -17.98 -2.72
CA THR A 71 -10.33 -18.53 -2.29
C THR A 71 -10.48 -19.72 -1.34
N VAL A 72 -11.63 -19.87 -0.68
CA VAL A 72 -11.92 -20.95 0.26
C VAL A 72 -13.23 -21.62 -0.13
N LEU A 73 -13.18 -22.93 -0.37
CA LEU A 73 -14.36 -23.77 -0.58
C LEU A 73 -14.58 -24.63 0.66
N SER A 74 -15.74 -24.50 1.29
CA SER A 74 -16.15 -25.33 2.43
C SER A 74 -17.19 -26.35 1.97
N LEU A 75 -16.97 -27.63 2.25
CA LEU A 75 -17.92 -28.71 1.96
C LEU A 75 -18.42 -29.29 3.29
N LEU A 76 -19.73 -29.42 3.43
CA LEU A 76 -20.38 -29.80 4.69
C LEU A 76 -21.14 -31.12 4.52
N ILE A 77 -20.96 -32.00 5.49
CA ILE A 77 -21.70 -33.26 5.64
C ILE A 77 -22.28 -33.34 7.05
N ALA A 78 -23.56 -33.70 7.13
CA ALA A 78 -24.27 -33.91 8.37
C ALA A 78 -24.36 -35.40 8.69
N ASN A 79 -24.28 -35.72 9.98
CA ASN A 79 -24.59 -37.01 10.55
C ASN A 79 -25.55 -36.77 11.72
N TYR A 80 -26.85 -36.85 11.43
CA TYR A 80 -27.90 -36.60 12.41
C TYR A 80 -28.41 -37.90 13.04
N ASN A 81 -28.46 -37.92 14.38
CA ASN A 81 -29.00 -39.00 15.18
C ASN A 81 -30.43 -38.67 15.65
N ASN A 82 -31.40 -39.47 15.21
CA ASN A 82 -32.82 -39.31 15.55
C ASN A 82 -33.20 -39.87 16.94
N SER A 83 -32.30 -40.54 17.67
CA SER A 83 -32.61 -41.10 18.99
C SER A 83 -32.89 -40.00 20.04
N ASP A 84 -33.37 -40.42 21.22
CA ASP A 84 -33.64 -39.49 22.34
C ASP A 84 -32.40 -39.11 23.13
N GLU A 85 -31.28 -39.84 22.93
CA GLU A 85 -30.00 -39.59 23.59
C GLU A 85 -28.85 -39.44 22.58
N ALA A 86 -27.80 -38.70 22.98
CA ALA A 86 -26.60 -38.53 22.18
C ALA A 86 -25.75 -39.81 22.17
N GLY A 87 -25.39 -40.29 20.97
CA GLY A 87 -24.49 -41.41 20.77
C GLY A 87 -23.02 -41.01 20.69
N LYS A 88 -22.20 -41.97 20.24
CA LYS A 88 -20.76 -41.78 19.94
C LYS A 88 -20.49 -42.07 18.47
N LEU A 89 -19.77 -41.18 17.80
CA LEU A 89 -19.28 -41.36 16.44
C LEU A 89 -17.79 -41.72 16.49
N ASN A 90 -17.46 -42.94 16.08
CA ASN A 90 -16.08 -43.44 16.17
C ASN A 90 -15.20 -42.90 15.02
N LEU A 91 -13.88 -43.11 15.12
CA LEU A 91 -12.91 -42.64 14.11
C LEU A 91 -13.18 -43.19 12.71
N LYS A 92 -13.58 -44.47 12.59
CA LYS A 92 -13.84 -45.12 11.30
C LYS A 92 -15.02 -44.47 10.58
N ASP A 93 -16.07 -44.14 11.32
CA ASP A 93 -17.27 -43.49 10.79
C ASP A 93 -16.97 -42.04 10.40
N VAL A 94 -16.21 -41.30 11.22
CA VAL A 94 -15.73 -39.93 10.89
C VAL A 94 -14.91 -39.93 9.60
N GLU A 95 -13.92 -40.83 9.48
CA GLU A 95 -13.12 -40.97 8.27
C GLU A 95 -13.98 -41.32 7.05
N GLN A 96 -15.02 -42.13 7.23
CA GLN A 96 -15.94 -42.50 6.15
C GLN A 96 -16.73 -41.29 5.63
N GLN A 97 -17.26 -40.44 6.52
CA GLN A 97 -17.97 -39.21 6.13
C GLN A 97 -17.04 -38.27 5.36
N PHE A 98 -15.81 -38.06 5.83
CA PHE A 98 -14.84 -37.24 5.12
C PHE A 98 -14.40 -37.84 3.78
N LYS A 99 -14.28 -39.17 3.67
CA LYS A 99 -14.06 -39.85 2.38
C LYS A 99 -15.22 -39.62 1.41
N GLN A 100 -16.47 -39.58 1.88
CA GLN A 100 -17.63 -39.26 1.03
C GLN A 100 -17.54 -37.83 0.49
N LEU A 101 -17.27 -36.83 1.34
CA LEU A 101 -17.08 -35.44 0.89
C LEU A 101 -15.89 -35.29 -0.07
N TYR A 102 -14.76 -35.94 0.22
CA TYR A 102 -13.60 -35.89 -0.65
C TYR A 102 -13.87 -36.50 -2.03
N ARG A 103 -14.66 -37.58 -2.08
CA ARG A 103 -15.14 -38.13 -3.36
C ARG A 103 -16.09 -37.16 -4.06
N VAL A 104 -16.95 -36.43 -3.34
CA VAL A 104 -17.78 -35.38 -3.95
C VAL A 104 -16.90 -34.30 -4.58
N LEU A 105 -15.89 -33.80 -3.88
CA LEU A 105 -14.94 -32.84 -4.45
C LEU A 105 -14.34 -33.34 -5.77
N ASN A 106 -13.89 -34.59 -5.82
CA ASN A 106 -13.19 -35.12 -6.99
C ASN A 106 -14.11 -35.52 -8.15
N TYR A 107 -15.24 -36.16 -7.86
CA TYR A 107 -16.14 -36.72 -8.87
C TYR A 107 -17.30 -35.82 -9.24
N VAL A 108 -17.59 -34.76 -8.45
CA VAL A 108 -18.67 -33.80 -8.72
C VAL A 108 -18.13 -32.43 -9.02
N VAL A 109 -17.30 -31.88 -8.13
CA VAL A 109 -16.88 -30.47 -8.23
C VAL A 109 -15.75 -30.29 -9.25
N ARG A 110 -14.75 -31.18 -9.25
CA ARG A 110 -13.54 -31.05 -10.08
C ARG A 110 -13.64 -31.62 -11.49
N THR A 111 -14.53 -32.58 -11.70
CA THR A 111 -14.65 -33.25 -13.01
C THR A 111 -15.25 -32.30 -14.06
N ASN A 112 -14.88 -32.48 -15.32
CA ASN A 112 -15.50 -31.79 -16.45
C ASN A 112 -16.78 -32.50 -16.93
N GLU A 113 -16.90 -33.80 -16.64
CA GLU A 113 -18.01 -34.64 -17.05
C GLU A 113 -18.67 -35.22 -15.80
N TYR A 114 -19.83 -34.66 -15.43
CA TYR A 114 -20.63 -35.16 -14.31
C TYR A 114 -22.10 -35.25 -14.65
N ASN A 115 -22.72 -36.38 -14.28
CA ASN A 115 -24.14 -36.65 -14.43
C ASN A 115 -24.90 -36.21 -13.17
N VAL A 116 -24.93 -34.91 -12.90
CA VAL A 116 -25.95 -34.31 -12.03
C VAL A 116 -26.89 -33.46 -12.87
N PRO A 117 -28.21 -33.51 -12.61
CA PRO A 117 -29.17 -32.67 -13.32
C PRO A 117 -28.73 -31.21 -13.30
N LYS A 118 -28.82 -30.51 -14.45
CA LYS A 118 -28.43 -29.08 -14.55
C LYS A 118 -29.16 -28.19 -13.54
N ALA A 119 -30.34 -28.60 -13.10
CA ALA A 119 -31.15 -27.89 -12.11
C ALA A 119 -30.68 -28.07 -10.65
N ASN A 120 -29.75 -28.99 -10.38
CA ASN A 120 -29.20 -29.20 -9.06
C ASN A 120 -28.08 -28.19 -8.80
N ILE A 121 -28.05 -27.62 -7.60
CA ILE A 121 -27.09 -26.60 -7.18
C ILE A 121 -25.62 -27.05 -7.27
N LEU A 122 -25.33 -28.36 -7.20
CA LEU A 122 -23.96 -28.88 -7.45
C LEU A 122 -23.50 -28.71 -8.89
N SER A 123 -24.44 -28.63 -9.85
CA SER A 123 -24.11 -28.30 -11.25
C SER A 123 -23.69 -26.83 -11.36
N ALA A 124 -24.30 -25.93 -10.59
CA ALA A 124 -23.89 -24.54 -10.48
C ALA A 124 -22.50 -24.44 -9.82
N LEU A 125 -22.29 -25.11 -8.69
CA LEU A 125 -20.99 -25.19 -8.02
C LEU A 125 -19.88 -25.72 -8.93
N ASN A 126 -20.13 -26.79 -9.71
CA ASN A 126 -19.17 -27.29 -10.69
C ASN A 126 -18.83 -26.22 -11.74
N THR A 127 -19.85 -25.54 -12.28
CA THR A 127 -19.68 -24.50 -13.29
C THR A 127 -18.87 -23.32 -12.75
N GLU A 128 -19.24 -22.80 -11.58
CA GLU A 128 -18.52 -21.73 -10.87
C GLU A 128 -17.09 -22.16 -10.54
N TYR A 129 -16.91 -23.42 -10.15
CA TYR A 129 -15.61 -23.98 -9.86
C TYR A 129 -14.67 -23.85 -11.06
N HIS A 130 -15.12 -24.26 -12.24
CA HIS A 130 -14.30 -24.17 -13.46
C HIS A 130 -14.21 -22.75 -14.03
N ALA A 131 -15.21 -21.90 -13.79
CA ALA A 131 -15.22 -20.51 -14.27
C ALA A 131 -14.16 -19.64 -13.59
N GLY A 132 -13.97 -19.77 -12.27
CA GLY A 132 -13.10 -18.88 -11.49
C GLY A 132 -12.42 -19.54 -10.29
N ILE A 133 -13.18 -20.27 -9.48
CA ILE A 133 -12.72 -20.77 -8.17
C ILE A 133 -11.49 -21.67 -8.32
N LYS A 134 -11.44 -22.55 -9.32
CA LYS A 134 -10.31 -23.47 -9.56
C LYS A 134 -8.96 -22.75 -9.65
N LYS A 135 -8.93 -21.52 -10.16
CA LYS A 135 -7.69 -20.72 -10.25
C LYS A 135 -7.38 -20.02 -8.92
N ASN A 136 -8.40 -19.58 -8.22
CA ASN A 136 -8.27 -18.74 -7.02
C ASN A 136 -8.15 -19.54 -5.73
N ILE A 137 -8.70 -20.76 -5.67
CA ILE A 137 -8.79 -21.58 -4.47
C ILE A 137 -7.43 -21.88 -3.84
N VAL A 138 -7.27 -21.49 -2.58
CA VAL A 138 -6.07 -21.74 -1.79
C VAL A 138 -6.32 -22.71 -0.65
N LYS A 139 -7.59 -22.96 -0.31
CA LYS A 139 -7.99 -23.79 0.83
C LYS A 139 -9.31 -24.49 0.56
N VAL A 140 -9.43 -25.72 1.02
CA VAL A 140 -10.68 -26.50 1.07
C VAL A 140 -10.90 -26.95 2.51
N ASP A 141 -12.02 -26.54 3.11
CA ASP A 141 -12.43 -27.00 4.43
C ASP A 141 -13.53 -28.08 4.29
N PHE A 142 -13.37 -29.20 4.98
CA PHE A 142 -14.36 -30.25 5.11
C PHE A 142 -14.96 -30.21 6.51
N TYR A 143 -16.26 -29.99 6.62
CA TYR A 143 -16.99 -29.93 7.88
C TYR A 143 -17.86 -31.18 8.05
N LEU A 144 -17.70 -31.87 9.18
CA LEU A 144 -18.61 -32.89 9.67
C LEU A 144 -19.44 -32.30 10.81
N LEU A 145 -20.75 -32.23 10.64
CA LEU A 145 -21.70 -31.77 11.64
C LEU A 145 -22.41 -32.98 12.25
N THR A 146 -22.44 -33.11 13.58
CA THR A 146 -23.16 -34.20 14.23
C THR A 146 -23.70 -33.79 15.59
N ASN A 147 -24.87 -34.33 15.94
CA ASN A 147 -25.44 -34.22 17.29
C ASN A 147 -25.00 -35.37 18.22
N ASN A 148 -24.09 -36.24 17.76
CA ASN A 148 -23.38 -37.20 18.62
C ASN A 148 -22.13 -36.56 19.22
N THR A 149 -21.51 -37.24 20.18
CA THR A 149 -20.12 -36.97 20.57
C THR A 149 -19.17 -37.64 19.60
N ALA A 150 -18.12 -36.95 19.15
CA ALA A 150 -17.18 -37.49 18.16
C ALA A 150 -15.76 -37.66 18.73
N VAL A 151 -14.93 -38.42 18.02
CA VAL A 151 -13.48 -38.47 18.30
C VAL A 151 -12.81 -37.11 18.05
N ASN A 152 -11.61 -36.91 18.60
CA ASN A 152 -10.91 -35.65 18.45
C ASN A 152 -10.43 -35.47 16.99
N LYS A 153 -10.46 -34.24 16.45
CA LYS A 153 -9.88 -33.91 15.14
C LYS A 153 -8.44 -34.43 15.01
N LYS A 154 -7.63 -34.34 16.08
CA LYS A 154 -6.22 -34.78 16.10
C LYS A 154 -6.05 -36.28 15.79
N ASP A 155 -7.10 -37.10 15.96
CA ASP A 155 -7.08 -38.54 15.68
C ASP A 155 -7.30 -38.86 14.19
N VAL A 156 -7.73 -37.88 13.37
CA VAL A 156 -8.02 -38.07 11.95
C VAL A 156 -6.74 -37.96 11.12
N ASP A 157 -6.28 -39.08 10.55
CA ASP A 157 -5.15 -39.09 9.64
C ASP A 157 -5.55 -38.69 8.21
N LEU A 158 -5.09 -37.50 7.80
CA LEU A 158 -5.29 -36.94 6.45
C LEU A 158 -4.89 -37.92 5.34
N LYS A 159 -3.85 -38.75 5.57
CA LYS A 159 -3.33 -39.70 4.58
C LYS A 159 -4.30 -40.83 4.27
N ARG A 160 -5.27 -41.08 5.16
CA ARG A 160 -6.31 -42.09 4.95
C ARG A 160 -7.46 -41.57 4.09
N ILE A 161 -7.59 -40.26 3.93
CA ILE A 161 -8.72 -39.61 3.25
C ILE A 161 -8.28 -39.01 1.91
N LEU A 162 -7.20 -38.23 1.91
CA LEU A 162 -6.71 -37.50 0.74
C LEU A 162 -5.78 -38.36 -0.12
N SER A 163 -5.76 -38.08 -1.42
CA SER A 163 -4.75 -38.63 -2.32
C SER A 163 -3.37 -38.01 -2.05
N LYS A 164 -2.29 -38.73 -2.40
CA LYS A 164 -0.92 -38.19 -2.30
C LYS A 164 -0.75 -36.87 -3.07
N VAL A 165 -1.40 -36.75 -4.23
CA VAL A 165 -1.36 -35.53 -5.04
C VAL A 165 -1.95 -34.34 -4.30
N ASP A 166 -3.05 -34.52 -3.58
CA ASP A 166 -3.69 -33.43 -2.82
C ASP A 166 -2.92 -33.10 -1.53
N ILE A 167 -2.35 -34.11 -0.86
CA ILE A 167 -1.48 -33.92 0.31
C ILE A 167 -0.24 -33.08 -0.05
N ASP A 168 0.36 -33.35 -1.21
CA ASP A 168 1.53 -32.65 -1.71
C ASP A 168 1.16 -31.34 -2.47
N SER A 169 -0.13 -31.01 -2.55
CA SER A 169 -0.59 -29.85 -3.30
C SER A 169 -0.39 -28.53 -2.55
N VAL A 170 -0.52 -27.43 -3.29
CA VAL A 170 -0.50 -26.07 -2.72
C VAL A 170 -1.80 -25.73 -1.96
N ILE A 171 -2.89 -26.43 -2.27
CA ILE A 171 -4.19 -26.20 -1.65
C ILE A 171 -4.15 -26.78 -0.24
N ASP A 172 -4.54 -25.97 0.73
CA ASP A 172 -4.61 -26.38 2.12
C ASP A 172 -5.93 -27.12 2.39
N TYR A 173 -5.87 -28.40 2.78
CA TYR A 173 -7.05 -29.22 3.06
C TYR A 173 -7.22 -29.40 4.56
N ASN A 174 -8.36 -28.97 5.06
CA ASN A 174 -8.65 -28.96 6.48
C ASN A 174 -9.90 -29.77 6.78
N PHE A 175 -9.86 -30.56 7.85
CA PHE A 175 -11.00 -31.36 8.31
C PHE A 175 -11.44 -30.88 9.68
N ARG A 176 -12.74 -30.64 9.84
CA ARG A 176 -13.32 -30.04 11.03
C ARG A 176 -14.52 -30.84 11.48
N ILE A 177 -14.55 -31.17 12.76
CA ILE A 177 -15.63 -31.93 13.38
C ILE A 177 -16.35 -30.98 14.35
N TYR A 178 -17.65 -30.80 14.13
CA TYR A 178 -18.53 -30.07 15.03
C TYR A 178 -19.53 -31.07 15.59
N ASP A 179 -19.14 -31.62 16.73
CA ASP A 179 -19.96 -32.54 17.51
C ASP A 179 -20.91 -31.76 18.44
N ILE A 180 -21.70 -32.48 19.24
CA ILE A 180 -22.69 -31.84 20.12
C ILE A 180 -22.08 -30.82 21.09
N GLN A 181 -20.85 -31.04 21.57
CA GLN A 181 -20.19 -30.13 22.52
C GLN A 181 -19.71 -28.86 21.82
N GLU A 182 -19.12 -28.99 20.64
CA GLU A 182 -18.70 -27.82 19.87
C GLU A 182 -19.90 -27.01 19.36
N LEU A 183 -20.97 -27.66 18.91
CA LEU A 183 -22.23 -26.98 18.57
C LEU A 183 -22.85 -26.25 19.76
N GLU A 184 -22.82 -26.83 20.96
CA GLU A 184 -23.29 -26.16 22.18
C GLU A 184 -22.47 -24.91 22.49
N ARG A 185 -21.15 -24.97 22.28
CA ARG A 185 -20.24 -23.83 22.48
C ARG A 185 -20.51 -22.70 21.49
N LEU A 186 -20.75 -23.03 20.22
CA LEU A 186 -21.14 -22.06 19.21
C LEU A 186 -22.50 -21.43 19.54
N HIS A 187 -23.49 -22.24 19.90
CA HIS A 187 -24.83 -21.78 20.29
C HIS A 187 -24.79 -20.80 21.48
N LYS A 188 -23.93 -21.07 22.48
CA LYS A 188 -23.73 -20.19 23.64
C LYS A 188 -22.89 -18.93 23.33
N ASN A 189 -22.46 -18.72 22.10
CA ASN A 189 -21.51 -17.68 21.68
C ASN A 189 -20.22 -17.67 22.53
N ASN A 190 -19.84 -18.82 23.09
CA ASN A 190 -18.66 -18.95 23.95
C ASN A 190 -17.42 -19.20 23.08
N GLN A 191 -17.00 -18.18 22.33
CA GLN A 191 -15.93 -18.25 21.33
C GLN A 191 -14.51 -18.27 21.91
N LYS A 192 -14.31 -18.79 23.13
CA LYS A 192 -12.97 -18.90 23.73
C LYS A 192 -12.04 -19.62 22.77
N LEU A 193 -11.04 -18.88 22.28
CA LEU A 193 -10.04 -19.38 21.35
C LEU A 193 -8.72 -19.49 22.09
N ASP A 194 -8.42 -20.70 22.58
CA ASP A 194 -7.15 -20.98 23.22
C ASP A 194 -6.17 -21.48 22.15
N ILE A 195 -4.96 -20.91 22.13
CA ILE A 195 -3.91 -21.28 21.19
C ILE A 195 -2.73 -21.82 21.99
N ASP A 196 -2.54 -23.13 21.92
CA ASP A 196 -1.34 -23.81 22.43
C ASP A 196 -0.22 -23.64 21.40
N VAL A 197 0.89 -23.02 21.80
CA VAL A 197 1.94 -22.59 20.86
C VAL A 197 2.58 -23.79 20.15
N GLU A 198 2.77 -24.89 20.86
CA GLU A 198 3.39 -26.12 20.34
C GLU A 198 2.63 -26.75 19.17
N ASP A 199 1.30 -26.57 19.11
CA ASP A 199 0.45 -27.08 18.02
C ASP A 199 0.71 -26.33 16.70
N TYR A 200 1.23 -25.10 16.76
CA TYR A 200 1.34 -24.20 15.60
C TYR A 200 2.75 -23.69 15.33
N TYR A 201 3.69 -23.91 16.25
CA TYR A 201 5.07 -23.46 16.10
C TYR A 201 6.03 -24.25 16.99
N ASP A 202 7.16 -24.65 16.42
CA ASP A 202 8.13 -25.58 16.99
C ASP A 202 9.22 -24.91 17.85
N LYS A 203 9.26 -23.58 17.91
CA LYS A 203 10.25 -22.80 18.67
C LYS A 203 9.57 -21.97 19.76
N PRO A 204 10.28 -21.63 20.85
CA PRO A 204 9.68 -20.83 21.93
C PRO A 204 9.29 -19.43 21.46
N ILE A 205 8.12 -18.97 21.89
CA ILE A 205 7.69 -17.57 21.76
C ILE A 205 7.88 -16.89 23.11
N ASN A 206 8.72 -15.87 23.15
CA ASN A 206 8.99 -15.11 24.37
C ASN A 206 8.14 -13.84 24.42
N VAL A 207 7.75 -13.45 25.63
CA VAL A 207 6.94 -12.25 25.89
C VAL A 207 7.65 -11.36 26.90
N LEU A 208 7.80 -10.08 26.56
CA LEU A 208 8.18 -9.04 27.52
C LEU A 208 6.91 -8.57 28.24
N LYS A 209 6.75 -9.01 29.49
CA LYS A 209 5.62 -8.64 30.35
C LYS A 209 6.07 -7.69 31.47
N PRO A 210 6.05 -6.37 31.25
CA PRO A 210 6.37 -5.43 32.31
C PRO A 210 5.30 -5.47 33.41
N LYS A 211 5.65 -5.06 34.65
CA LYS A 211 4.70 -4.90 35.76
C LYS A 211 3.86 -3.63 35.58
N LEU A 212 3.10 -3.56 34.47
CA LEU A 212 2.21 -2.47 34.11
C LEU A 212 0.77 -2.97 34.12
N GLY A 213 -0.12 -2.23 34.79
CA GLY A 213 -1.53 -2.59 34.95
C GLY A 213 -1.92 -2.86 36.40
N ASN A 214 -2.99 -3.63 36.61
CA ASN A 214 -3.50 -4.01 37.92
C ASN A 214 -3.93 -5.48 37.93
N SER A 215 -4.58 -5.94 39.00
CA SER A 215 -5.04 -7.33 39.13
C SER A 215 -5.99 -7.80 38.02
N SER A 216 -6.61 -6.88 37.29
CA SER A 216 -7.64 -7.13 36.27
C SER A 216 -7.19 -6.84 34.84
N TYR A 217 -6.05 -6.17 34.65
CA TYR A 217 -5.53 -5.74 33.35
C TYR A 217 -4.00 -5.85 33.30
N GLY A 218 -3.47 -6.42 32.23
CA GLY A 218 -2.03 -6.51 31.97
C GLY A 218 -1.66 -6.09 30.55
N THR A 219 -0.40 -5.74 30.34
CA THR A 219 0.15 -5.49 29.00
C THR A 219 1.45 -6.28 28.81
N ALA A 220 1.61 -6.83 27.61
CA ALA A 220 2.78 -7.58 27.19
C ALA A 220 3.16 -7.21 25.75
N ILE A 221 4.40 -7.45 25.38
CA ILE A 221 4.89 -7.30 24.01
C ILE A 221 5.57 -8.60 23.60
N ALA A 222 5.30 -9.07 22.38
CA ALA A 222 5.92 -10.26 21.82
C ALA A 222 6.39 -10.00 20.39
N ILE A 223 7.34 -10.81 19.92
CA ILE A 223 7.60 -10.94 18.49
C ILE A 223 6.97 -12.27 18.07
N LEU A 224 5.94 -12.19 17.23
CA LEU A 224 5.26 -13.36 16.69
C LEU A 224 5.88 -13.75 15.34
N PRO A 225 6.37 -14.98 15.19
CA PRO A 225 6.89 -15.49 13.93
C PRO A 225 5.80 -15.53 12.84
N GLY A 226 6.19 -15.23 11.60
CA GLY A 226 5.29 -15.29 10.44
C GLY A 226 4.73 -16.71 10.22
N ARG A 227 5.55 -17.74 10.50
CA ARG A 227 5.13 -19.15 10.49
C ARG A 227 3.97 -19.42 11.46
N PHE A 228 4.10 -18.97 12.71
CA PHE A 228 3.05 -19.12 13.74
C PHE A 228 1.75 -18.44 13.28
N LEU A 229 1.84 -17.18 12.81
CA LEU A 229 0.68 -16.42 12.32
C LEU A 229 0.01 -17.08 11.10
N TYR A 230 0.80 -17.62 10.17
CA TYR A 230 0.30 -18.38 9.03
C TYR A 230 -0.48 -19.62 9.48
N ASN A 231 0.08 -20.41 10.40
CA ASN A 231 -0.51 -21.67 10.86
C ASN A 231 -1.83 -21.43 11.62
N ILE A 232 -1.85 -20.49 12.58
CA ILE A 232 -3.08 -20.19 13.31
C ILE A 232 -4.16 -19.63 12.38
N TYR A 233 -3.80 -18.85 11.35
CA TYR A 233 -4.77 -18.30 10.41
C TYR A 233 -5.30 -19.36 9.44
N SER A 234 -4.47 -20.31 9.02
CA SER A 234 -4.92 -21.49 8.28
C SER A 234 -6.03 -22.22 9.05
N ASP A 235 -5.81 -22.45 10.35
CA ASP A 235 -6.72 -23.24 11.18
C ASP A 235 -7.94 -22.47 11.68
N PHE A 236 -7.81 -21.19 12.03
CA PHE A 236 -8.90 -20.43 12.67
C PHE A 236 -9.49 -19.32 11.79
N GLY A 237 -8.80 -18.92 10.72
CA GLY A 237 -9.27 -17.91 9.77
C GLY A 237 -9.76 -16.62 10.45
N GLY A 238 -10.97 -16.20 10.08
CA GLY A 238 -11.61 -15.00 10.63
C GLY A 238 -11.92 -15.05 12.13
N ARG A 239 -11.93 -16.24 12.76
CA ARG A 239 -12.19 -16.40 14.20
C ARG A 239 -11.09 -15.81 15.09
N LEU A 240 -9.88 -15.69 14.55
CA LEU A 240 -8.78 -14.97 15.21
C LEU A 240 -9.08 -13.49 15.35
N LEU A 241 -9.98 -12.95 14.54
CA LEU A 241 -10.27 -11.54 14.45
C LEU A 241 -11.49 -11.21 15.29
N GLU A 242 -11.38 -10.10 16.02
CA GLU A 242 -12.50 -9.53 16.75
C GLU A 242 -13.62 -9.12 15.78
N SER A 243 -14.87 -9.14 16.24
CA SER A 243 -16.08 -8.94 15.41
C SER A 243 -16.02 -7.66 14.54
N ASN A 244 -15.52 -6.54 15.07
CA ASN A 244 -15.41 -5.28 14.31
C ASN A 244 -14.29 -5.31 13.26
N VAL A 245 -13.26 -6.14 13.47
CA VAL A 245 -12.19 -6.36 12.48
C VAL A 245 -12.68 -7.31 11.38
N ARG A 246 -13.54 -8.25 11.74
CA ARG A 246 -14.08 -9.27 10.85
C ARG A 246 -14.99 -8.68 9.78
N SER A 247 -15.92 -7.80 10.16
CA SER A 247 -16.82 -7.10 9.24
C SER A 247 -16.10 -6.17 8.24
N PHE A 248 -14.94 -5.66 8.62
CA PHE A 248 -14.09 -4.86 7.73
C PHE A 248 -13.38 -5.71 6.67
N LEU A 249 -12.95 -6.93 7.03
CA LEU A 249 -12.19 -7.81 6.14
C LEU A 249 -13.07 -8.65 5.21
N SER A 250 -14.30 -8.98 5.59
CA SER A 250 -15.24 -9.73 4.73
C SER A 250 -15.38 -9.05 3.37
N SER A 251 -15.62 -7.74 3.36
CA SER A 251 -15.86 -6.97 2.12
C SER A 251 -14.66 -6.78 1.17
N ARG A 252 -13.40 -6.93 1.63
CA ARG A 252 -12.17 -6.72 0.82
C ARG A 252 -10.94 -7.42 1.40
N ILE A 253 -10.74 -8.71 1.11
CA ILE A 253 -9.44 -9.37 1.29
C ILE A 253 -8.54 -9.06 0.07
N LYS A 254 -8.28 -7.78 -0.18
CA LYS A 254 -7.25 -7.40 -1.14
C LYS A 254 -5.90 -7.44 -0.41
N VAL A 255 -5.08 -8.43 -0.76
CA VAL A 255 -3.70 -8.55 -0.25
C VAL A 255 -3.01 -7.19 -0.39
N ASN A 256 -2.50 -6.66 0.72
CA ASN A 256 -1.79 -5.39 0.70
C ASN A 256 -0.52 -5.55 -0.14
N LYS A 257 -0.39 -4.75 -1.22
CA LYS A 257 0.75 -4.86 -2.13
C LYS A 257 2.10 -4.64 -1.43
N GLY A 258 2.17 -3.73 -0.45
CA GLY A 258 3.40 -3.46 0.30
C GLY A 258 3.78 -4.61 1.25
N ILE A 259 2.79 -5.20 1.92
CA ILE A 259 3.01 -6.39 2.78
C ILE A 259 3.49 -7.55 1.91
N LYS A 260 2.82 -7.81 0.78
CA LYS A 260 3.22 -8.87 -0.17
C LYS A 260 4.62 -8.65 -0.73
N ASP A 261 4.95 -7.43 -1.13
CA ASP A 261 6.28 -7.09 -1.64
C ASP A 261 7.36 -7.36 -0.58
N THR A 262 7.10 -6.97 0.68
CA THR A 262 8.03 -7.25 1.78
C THR A 262 8.18 -8.75 2.02
N LEU A 263 7.09 -9.53 2.02
CA LEU A 263 7.15 -10.99 2.19
C LEU A 263 8.00 -11.69 1.12
N LEU A 264 7.89 -11.24 -0.13
CA LEU A 264 8.58 -11.85 -1.27
C LEU A 264 10.04 -11.40 -1.36
N ASN A 265 10.31 -10.11 -1.15
CA ASN A 265 11.60 -9.52 -1.51
C ASN A 265 12.52 -9.27 -0.31
N ARG A 266 11.97 -9.02 0.90
CA ARG A 266 12.73 -8.67 2.12
C ARG A 266 12.04 -9.18 3.39
N PRO A 267 11.80 -10.51 3.53
CA PRO A 267 11.08 -11.07 4.67
C PRO A 267 11.74 -10.77 6.02
N GLU A 268 13.07 -10.64 6.07
CA GLU A 268 13.84 -10.26 7.26
C GLU A 268 13.56 -8.82 7.74
N MET A 269 13.14 -7.94 6.83
CA MET A 269 12.76 -6.55 7.15
C MET A 269 11.28 -6.40 7.50
N PHE A 270 10.51 -7.50 7.55
CA PHE A 270 9.06 -7.45 7.74
C PHE A 270 8.68 -6.71 9.03
N LEU A 271 9.39 -6.97 10.12
CA LEU A 271 9.21 -6.32 11.43
C LEU A 271 9.40 -4.80 11.35
N ALA A 272 10.32 -4.33 10.49
CA ALA A 272 10.67 -2.92 10.37
C ALA A 272 9.75 -2.16 9.41
N TYR A 273 9.26 -2.81 8.35
CA TYR A 273 8.50 -2.15 7.28
C TYR A 273 6.99 -2.18 7.49
N ASN A 274 6.47 -3.18 8.22
CA ASN A 274 5.03 -3.41 8.32
C ASN A 274 4.54 -3.16 9.74
N ASN A 275 3.28 -2.73 9.84
CA ASN A 275 2.62 -2.54 11.13
C ASN A 275 2.46 -3.88 11.85
N GLY A 276 2.68 -3.84 13.15
CA GLY A 276 2.48 -4.97 14.05
C GLY A 276 1.00 -5.31 14.29
N LEU A 277 0.77 -6.17 15.28
CA LEU A 277 -0.54 -6.61 15.73
C LEU A 277 -0.87 -5.99 17.09
N CYS A 278 -2.15 -5.69 17.29
CA CYS A 278 -2.71 -5.55 18.64
C CYS A 278 -3.62 -6.74 18.89
N LEU A 279 -3.39 -7.48 19.96
CA LEU A 279 -4.18 -8.64 20.33
C LEU A 279 -4.57 -8.61 21.81
N THR A 280 -5.69 -9.24 22.13
CA THR A 280 -6.17 -9.45 23.49
C THR A 280 -6.17 -10.93 23.84
N VAL A 281 -5.87 -11.22 25.10
CA VAL A 281 -5.93 -12.56 25.69
C VAL A 281 -6.56 -12.46 27.06
N SER A 282 -7.16 -13.54 27.57
CA SER A 282 -7.59 -13.57 28.97
C SER A 282 -6.45 -13.91 29.93
N GLU A 283 -5.47 -14.68 29.45
CA GLU A 283 -4.32 -15.15 30.22
C GLU A 283 -3.21 -15.61 29.26
N ILE A 284 -1.95 -15.45 29.68
CA ILE A 284 -0.78 -16.03 29.02
C ILE A 284 -0.20 -17.07 29.98
N ILE A 285 -0.25 -18.33 29.59
CA ILE A 285 0.32 -19.45 30.36
C ILE A 285 1.74 -19.67 29.84
N PHE A 286 2.70 -19.75 30.77
CA PHE A 286 4.11 -19.95 30.46
C PHE A 286 4.53 -21.41 30.72
N ASN A 287 5.53 -21.85 29.97
CA ASN A 287 6.33 -23.04 30.28
C ASN A 287 7.35 -22.72 31.39
N ASP A 288 8.02 -23.76 31.90
CA ASP A 288 9.05 -23.62 32.94
C ASP A 288 10.25 -22.74 32.49
N ASP A 289 10.51 -22.68 31.18
CA ASP A 289 11.55 -21.83 30.57
C ASP A 289 11.10 -20.38 30.31
N ASN A 290 9.91 -19.99 30.79
CA ASN A 290 9.24 -18.70 30.54
C ASN A 290 8.86 -18.42 29.08
N SER A 291 8.94 -19.40 28.18
CA SER A 291 8.29 -19.30 26.87
C SER A 291 6.78 -19.42 27.01
N VAL A 292 6.02 -18.89 26.06
CA VAL A 292 4.56 -19.02 26.06
C VAL A 292 4.16 -20.44 25.72
N LYS A 293 3.40 -21.05 26.62
CA LYS A 293 2.72 -22.32 26.42
C LYS A 293 1.40 -22.13 25.68
N THR A 294 0.54 -21.26 26.23
CA THR A 294 -0.82 -21.05 25.74
C THR A 294 -1.23 -19.59 25.82
N PHE A 295 -1.82 -19.08 24.74
CA PHE A 295 -2.61 -17.85 24.77
C PHE A 295 -4.08 -18.19 24.98
N LYS A 296 -4.66 -17.82 26.13
CA LYS A 296 -6.09 -18.05 26.41
C LYS A 296 -6.94 -16.95 25.80
N ASN A 297 -8.05 -17.32 25.15
CA ASN A 297 -8.98 -16.40 24.48
C ASN A 297 -8.29 -15.37 23.56
N PHE A 298 -7.43 -15.85 22.66
CA PHE A 298 -6.66 -15.06 21.70
C PHE A 298 -7.58 -14.38 20.69
N GLN A 299 -7.46 -13.05 20.56
CA GLN A 299 -8.22 -12.24 19.61
C GLN A 299 -7.36 -11.10 19.06
N ILE A 300 -7.32 -10.93 17.74
CA ILE A 300 -6.64 -9.84 17.04
C ILE A 300 -7.63 -8.68 16.87
N VAL A 301 -7.34 -7.56 17.53
CA VAL A 301 -8.15 -6.33 17.49
C VAL A 301 -7.59 -5.28 16.51
N ASN A 302 -6.32 -5.40 16.13
CA ASN A 302 -5.71 -4.64 15.04
C ASN A 302 -4.65 -5.49 14.34
N GLY A 303 -4.50 -5.34 13.03
CA GLY A 303 -3.54 -6.09 12.23
C GLY A 303 -4.14 -7.32 11.51
N GLY A 304 -5.47 -7.42 11.43
CA GLY A 304 -6.13 -8.50 10.67
C GLY A 304 -5.71 -8.56 9.19
N GLN A 305 -5.41 -7.40 8.57
CA GLN A 305 -4.85 -7.35 7.21
C GLN A 305 -3.42 -7.90 7.15
N THR A 306 -2.59 -7.66 8.17
CA THR A 306 -1.23 -8.21 8.25
C THR A 306 -1.28 -9.74 8.31
N THR A 307 -2.07 -10.29 9.24
CA THR A 307 -2.21 -11.74 9.42
C THR A 307 -2.80 -12.42 8.18
N SER A 308 -3.88 -11.88 7.62
CA SER A 308 -4.48 -12.45 6.40
C SER A 308 -3.57 -12.31 5.17
N SER A 309 -2.87 -11.18 5.02
CA SER A 309 -1.91 -11.00 3.91
C SER A 309 -0.75 -11.97 3.99
N ILE A 310 -0.24 -12.30 5.19
CA ILE A 310 0.77 -13.35 5.37
C ILE A 310 0.26 -14.69 4.83
N PHE A 311 -0.97 -15.08 5.19
CA PHE A 311 -1.57 -16.33 4.70
C PHE A 311 -1.77 -16.34 3.18
N PHE A 312 -2.53 -15.38 2.65
CA PHE A 312 -2.91 -15.37 1.23
C PHE A 312 -1.71 -15.12 0.31
N ALA A 313 -0.76 -14.26 0.67
CA ALA A 313 0.45 -14.06 -0.13
C ALA A 313 1.34 -15.31 -0.15
N THR A 314 1.42 -16.05 0.97
CA THR A 314 2.14 -17.33 1.02
C THR A 314 1.49 -18.38 0.13
N GLN A 315 0.16 -18.50 0.18
CA GLN A 315 -0.56 -19.44 -0.69
C GLN A 315 -0.41 -19.09 -2.17
N GLU A 316 -0.46 -17.80 -2.52
CA GLU A 316 -0.21 -17.35 -3.89
C GLU A 316 1.23 -17.64 -4.34
N ALA A 317 2.23 -17.38 -3.49
CA ALA A 317 3.63 -17.66 -3.79
C ALA A 317 3.86 -19.14 -4.05
N LYS A 318 3.28 -20.03 -3.23
CA LYS A 318 3.34 -21.48 -3.47
C LYS A 318 2.77 -21.87 -4.83
N LYS A 319 1.65 -21.25 -5.28
CA LYS A 319 1.05 -21.52 -6.60
C LYS A 319 1.98 -21.12 -7.74
N THR A 320 2.69 -20.01 -7.59
CA THR A 320 3.65 -19.49 -8.58
C THR A 320 5.05 -20.08 -8.43
N LYS A 321 5.23 -21.09 -7.57
CA LYS A 321 6.53 -21.72 -7.23
C LYS A 321 7.56 -20.72 -6.68
N MET A 322 7.10 -19.61 -6.12
CA MET A 322 7.92 -18.68 -5.34
C MET A 322 7.93 -19.15 -3.88
N ASN A 323 9.05 -18.94 -3.19
CA ASN A 323 9.17 -19.29 -1.77
C ASN A 323 9.14 -18.03 -0.91
N ILE A 324 8.29 -18.01 0.11
CA ILE A 324 8.32 -17.02 1.19
C ILE A 324 8.96 -17.69 2.40
N GLU A 325 10.11 -17.18 2.82
CA GLU A 325 10.83 -17.64 4.00
C GLU A 325 10.15 -17.15 5.28
N LEU A 326 9.01 -17.76 5.64
CA LEU A 326 8.19 -17.37 6.80
C LEU A 326 8.95 -17.36 8.14
N ASP A 327 10.05 -18.10 8.23
CA ASP A 327 10.89 -18.17 9.43
C ASP A 327 11.77 -16.90 9.60
N LYS A 328 11.93 -16.09 8.54
CA LYS A 328 12.56 -14.75 8.61
C LYS A 328 11.55 -13.64 8.91
N VAL A 329 10.25 -13.91 8.70
CA VAL A 329 9.17 -12.96 8.92
C VAL A 329 8.88 -12.87 10.42
N ASN A 330 8.97 -11.67 10.97
CA ASN A 330 8.74 -11.39 12.38
C ASN A 330 7.75 -10.23 12.52
N VAL A 331 6.78 -10.34 13.41
CA VAL A 331 5.73 -9.33 13.60
C VAL A 331 5.66 -8.91 15.06
N MET A 332 5.77 -7.62 15.34
CA MET A 332 5.60 -7.10 16.70
C MET A 332 4.14 -7.24 17.11
N ALA A 333 3.86 -7.79 18.28
CA ALA A 333 2.54 -7.90 18.85
C ALA A 333 2.47 -7.15 20.19
N LYS A 334 1.54 -6.20 20.29
CA LYS A 334 1.11 -5.62 21.56
C LYS A 334 -0.04 -6.46 22.10
N ILE A 335 0.18 -7.07 23.26
CA ILE A 335 -0.75 -7.98 23.91
C ILE A 335 -1.40 -7.28 25.11
N THR A 336 -2.72 -7.30 25.14
CA THR A 336 -3.51 -6.81 26.28
C THR A 336 -4.17 -8.00 26.97
N GLU A 337 -3.79 -8.25 28.23
CA GLU A 337 -4.39 -9.29 29.06
C GLU A 337 -5.62 -8.72 29.78
N ILE A 338 -6.81 -9.27 29.51
CA ILE A 338 -8.09 -8.82 30.08
C ILE A 338 -8.68 -9.94 30.93
N ARG A 339 -8.69 -9.75 32.25
CA ARG A 339 -9.18 -10.75 33.21
C ARG A 339 -10.69 -10.57 33.46
N ARG A 340 -11.32 -11.58 34.09
CA ARG A 340 -12.79 -11.77 34.19
C ARG A 340 -13.62 -10.60 34.78
N ASN A 341 -12.98 -9.58 35.35
CA ASN A 341 -13.66 -8.51 36.09
C ASN A 341 -13.77 -7.18 35.32
N ILE A 342 -13.47 -7.16 34.02
CA ILE A 342 -13.57 -5.96 33.18
C ILE A 342 -14.28 -6.28 31.86
N ASP A 343 -15.03 -5.31 31.34
CA ASP A 343 -15.69 -5.34 30.04
C ASP A 343 -14.65 -5.43 28.89
N SER A 344 -14.39 -6.67 28.47
CA SER A 344 -13.46 -6.98 27.39
C SER A 344 -13.89 -6.42 26.04
N VAL A 345 -15.20 -6.39 25.76
CA VAL A 345 -15.76 -5.90 24.48
C VAL A 345 -15.50 -4.41 24.34
N LYS A 346 -15.76 -3.63 25.38
CA LYS A 346 -15.49 -2.18 25.38
C LYS A 346 -14.01 -1.88 25.24
N ILE A 347 -13.13 -2.66 25.88
CA ILE A 347 -11.67 -2.49 25.74
C ILE A 347 -11.23 -2.79 24.31
N GLN A 348 -11.63 -3.94 23.76
CA GLN A 348 -11.30 -4.34 22.40
C GLN A 348 -11.75 -3.29 21.38
N SER A 349 -12.99 -2.81 21.49
CA SER A 349 -13.53 -1.74 20.64
C SER A 349 -12.72 -0.45 20.72
N ASN A 350 -12.35 -0.01 21.94
CA ASN A 350 -11.53 1.19 22.11
C ASN A 350 -10.11 1.02 21.56
N ILE A 351 -9.49 -0.16 21.72
CA ILE A 351 -8.16 -0.43 21.13
C ILE A 351 -8.25 -0.35 19.61
N ALA A 352 -9.26 -0.98 19.00
CA ALA A 352 -9.47 -0.95 17.55
C ALA A 352 -9.69 0.48 17.06
N LYS A 353 -10.60 1.24 17.70
CA LYS A 353 -10.89 2.64 17.37
C LYS A 353 -9.64 3.51 17.45
N ASN A 354 -8.90 3.46 18.55
CA ASN A 354 -7.73 4.31 18.76
C ASN A 354 -6.56 3.95 17.85
N SER A 355 -6.35 2.65 17.57
CA SER A 355 -5.30 2.20 16.64
C SER A 355 -5.59 2.67 15.20
N ASN A 356 -6.85 2.74 14.80
CA ASN A 356 -7.26 3.22 13.48
C ASN A 356 -7.28 4.76 13.36
N LEU A 357 -7.53 5.46 14.47
CA LEU A 357 -7.48 6.93 14.52
C LEU A 357 -6.05 7.48 14.52
N GLN A 358 -5.04 6.65 14.80
CA GLN A 358 -3.62 6.98 14.62
C GLN A 358 -3.26 6.99 13.12
N ASN A 359 -3.73 8.04 12.43
CA ASN A 359 -3.35 8.53 11.09
C ASN A 359 -3.51 7.58 9.89
N ALA A 360 -4.56 7.81 9.09
CA ALA A 360 -4.52 7.50 7.67
C ALA A 360 -3.53 8.44 6.96
N VAL A 361 -2.25 8.06 6.89
CA VAL A 361 -1.24 8.73 6.07
C VAL A 361 -1.59 8.50 4.61
N LYS A 362 -1.93 9.55 3.85
CA LYS A 362 -2.21 9.40 2.42
C LYS A 362 -0.92 9.08 1.68
N GLN A 363 -1.00 8.35 0.57
CA GLN A 363 0.19 8.08 -0.26
C GLN A 363 0.87 9.38 -0.74
N SER A 364 0.09 10.46 -0.90
CA SER A 364 0.62 11.81 -1.15
C SER A 364 1.58 12.27 -0.06
N ASP A 365 1.31 11.95 1.21
CA ASP A 365 2.10 12.38 2.36
C ASP A 365 3.43 11.61 2.43
N LEU A 366 3.46 10.34 2.00
CA LEU A 366 4.68 9.52 1.89
C LEU A 366 5.59 9.97 0.73
N SER A 367 5.00 10.43 -0.38
CA SER A 367 5.73 10.93 -1.54
C SER A 367 6.40 12.29 -1.32
N SER A 368 6.24 12.89 -0.13
CA SER A 368 6.80 14.19 0.19
C SER A 368 8.32 14.19 0.04
N ASN A 369 9.03 13.09 0.34
CA ASN A 369 10.50 13.04 0.38
C ASN A 369 11.21 12.98 -0.99
N GLU A 370 10.48 13.16 -2.09
CA GLU A 370 11.07 13.25 -3.43
C GLU A 370 11.94 14.51 -3.59
N GLU A 371 13.12 14.36 -4.19
CA GLU A 371 14.14 15.44 -4.29
C GLU A 371 13.61 16.70 -5.00
N TYR A 372 12.78 16.54 -6.02
CA TYR A 372 12.19 17.66 -6.75
C TYR A 372 11.22 18.47 -5.87
N LEU A 373 10.48 17.82 -4.96
CA LEU A 373 9.58 18.51 -4.04
C LEU A 373 10.35 19.27 -2.95
N ILE A 374 11.45 18.68 -2.46
CA ILE A 374 12.36 19.34 -1.52
C ILE A 374 12.96 20.59 -2.18
N THR A 375 13.39 20.47 -3.43
CA THR A 375 13.96 21.59 -4.20
C THR A 375 12.92 22.68 -4.45
N LEU A 376 11.69 22.34 -4.84
CA LEU A 376 10.59 23.32 -4.99
C LEU A 376 10.31 24.06 -3.68
N HIS A 377 10.31 23.34 -2.56
CA HIS A 377 10.10 23.94 -1.25
C HIS A 377 11.25 24.91 -0.90
N ALA A 378 12.50 24.53 -1.15
CA ALA A 378 13.64 25.43 -0.97
C ALA A 378 13.54 26.68 -1.86
N CYS A 379 13.16 26.54 -3.13
CA CYS A 379 12.90 27.66 -4.03
C CYS A 379 11.81 28.61 -3.48
N SER A 380 10.76 28.05 -2.86
CA SER A 380 9.68 28.85 -2.25
C SER A 380 10.11 29.74 -1.09
N LYS A 381 11.23 29.41 -0.44
CA LYS A 381 11.84 30.23 0.61
C LYS A 381 12.95 31.14 0.09
N LYS A 382 13.39 30.95 -1.16
CA LYS A 382 14.52 31.66 -1.76
C LYS A 382 14.09 32.78 -2.71
N PHE A 383 13.05 32.55 -3.52
CA PHE A 383 12.67 33.48 -4.59
C PHE A 383 11.43 34.29 -4.21
N ARG A 384 11.67 35.56 -3.89
CA ARG A 384 10.64 36.55 -3.54
C ARG A 384 10.05 37.19 -4.79
N ASN A 385 8.74 37.43 -4.80
CA ASN A 385 8.08 38.19 -5.84
C ASN A 385 8.63 39.64 -5.84
N PRO A 386 9.06 40.19 -6.99
CA PRO A 386 9.69 41.51 -7.04
C PRO A 386 8.71 42.65 -6.76
N THR A 387 7.42 42.47 -7.06
CA THR A 387 6.39 43.52 -6.92
C THR A 387 5.70 43.45 -5.57
N SER A 388 5.13 42.29 -5.21
CA SER A 388 4.42 42.14 -3.93
C SER A 388 5.36 41.97 -2.74
N ASN A 389 6.66 41.78 -3.00
CA ASN A 389 7.69 41.60 -1.99
C ASN A 389 7.31 40.46 -1.00
N ASN A 390 6.66 39.40 -1.47
CA ASN A 390 6.26 38.24 -0.67
C ASN A 390 6.67 36.94 -1.37
N TYR A 391 6.57 35.81 -0.68
CA TYR A 391 6.94 34.49 -1.20
C TYR A 391 5.69 33.64 -1.47
N TYR A 392 5.74 32.89 -2.57
CA TYR A 392 4.75 31.85 -2.84
C TYR A 392 5.18 30.54 -2.17
N TYR A 393 4.59 30.22 -1.04
CA TYR A 393 4.96 29.07 -0.22
C TYR A 393 4.54 27.74 -0.87
N PHE A 394 5.47 26.82 -1.08
CA PHE A 394 5.15 25.46 -1.53
C PHE A 394 5.01 24.51 -0.34
N GLU A 395 3.80 24.02 -0.12
CA GLU A 395 3.50 23.03 0.92
C GLU A 395 3.71 21.60 0.37
N ARG A 396 4.81 20.97 0.80
CA ARG A 396 5.23 19.63 0.37
C ARG A 396 4.47 18.54 1.11
N THR A 397 4.32 18.70 2.43
CA THR A 397 3.56 17.80 3.30
C THR A 397 2.33 18.53 3.82
N ARG A 398 1.18 17.85 3.87
CA ARG A 398 -0.06 18.44 4.38
C ARG A 398 0.14 19.02 5.78
N GLY A 399 -0.22 20.29 5.96
CA GLY A 399 -0.12 20.97 7.26
C GLY A 399 1.26 21.54 7.59
N GLN A 400 2.25 21.38 6.71
CA GLN A 400 3.59 21.95 6.88
C GLN A 400 3.54 23.47 7.06
N TYR A 401 2.71 24.18 6.27
CA TYR A 401 2.57 25.63 6.38
C TYR A 401 2.05 26.04 7.76
N GLN A 402 1.03 25.32 8.25
CA GLN A 402 0.42 25.60 9.54
C GLN A 402 1.38 25.31 10.71
N LEU A 403 2.18 24.24 10.59
CA LEU A 403 3.21 23.90 11.55
C LEU A 403 4.31 24.98 11.60
N GLU A 404 4.87 25.37 10.45
CA GLU A 404 5.93 26.39 10.38
C GLU A 404 5.43 27.77 10.86
N LYS A 405 4.17 28.11 10.56
CA LYS A 405 3.51 29.30 11.09
C LYS A 405 3.42 29.27 12.63
N ASN A 406 2.98 28.14 13.20
CA ASN A 406 2.84 27.98 14.65
C ASN A 406 4.19 27.94 15.39
N LEU A 407 5.25 27.47 14.73
CA LEU A 407 6.62 27.46 15.26
C LEU A 407 7.33 28.82 15.08
N SER A 408 6.78 29.74 14.28
CA SER A 408 7.36 31.08 14.10
C SER A 408 7.27 31.88 15.39
N LYS A 409 8.37 32.52 15.79
CA LYS A 409 8.41 33.45 16.93
C LYS A 409 7.46 34.64 16.74
N ASN A 410 7.18 35.01 15.49
CA ASN A 410 6.25 36.07 15.13
C ASN A 410 5.36 35.62 13.98
N GLU A 411 4.10 35.28 14.29
CA GLU A 411 3.12 34.82 13.32
C GLU A 411 2.78 35.91 12.28
N ASN A 412 2.67 37.18 12.70
CA ASN A 412 2.35 38.29 11.80
C ASN A 412 3.45 38.51 10.77
N TYR A 413 4.71 38.45 11.19
CA TYR A 413 5.86 38.53 10.27
C TYR A 413 5.86 37.37 9.27
N PHE A 414 5.57 36.15 9.73
CA PHE A 414 5.44 34.99 8.86
C PHE A 414 4.31 35.17 7.82
N LEU A 415 3.13 35.64 8.25
CA LEU A 415 1.99 35.90 7.35
C LEU A 415 2.25 37.03 6.36
N ASN A 416 3.08 38.01 6.71
CA ASN A 416 3.53 39.04 5.78
C ASN A 416 4.42 38.44 4.70
N LEU A 417 5.42 37.63 5.07
CA LEU A 417 6.34 37.00 4.10
C LEU A 417 5.66 35.90 3.27
N PHE A 418 4.78 35.12 3.88
CA PHE A 418 4.09 33.98 3.27
C PHE A 418 2.57 34.14 3.45
N PRO A 419 1.90 34.96 2.63
CA PRO A 419 0.45 35.12 2.71
C PRO A 419 -0.31 33.82 2.45
N ARG A 420 -1.44 33.61 3.14
CA ARG A 420 -2.26 32.38 2.99
C ARG A 420 -2.76 32.17 1.56
N ASN A 421 -3.03 33.24 0.83
CA ASN A 421 -3.45 33.20 -0.57
C ASN A 421 -2.29 32.90 -1.54
N GLN A 422 -1.03 32.98 -1.11
CA GLN A 422 0.15 32.63 -1.91
C GLN A 422 0.68 31.22 -1.58
N LYS A 423 -0.13 30.38 -0.93
CA LYS A 423 0.16 28.97 -0.70
C LYS A 423 -0.20 28.11 -1.91
N PHE A 424 0.72 27.23 -2.29
CA PHE A 424 0.62 26.30 -3.42
C PHE A 424 0.98 24.88 -2.96
N GLU A 425 0.24 23.87 -3.39
CA GLU A 425 0.39 22.48 -2.92
C GLU A 425 0.75 21.50 -4.05
N LYS A 426 1.14 20.27 -3.71
CA LYS A 426 1.48 19.21 -4.69
C LYS A 426 0.35 18.98 -5.71
N SER A 427 -0.91 19.09 -5.30
CA SER A 427 -2.05 18.89 -6.19
C SER A 427 -2.12 19.97 -7.27
N ASP A 428 -1.85 21.23 -6.92
CA ASP A 428 -1.83 22.34 -7.86
C ASP A 428 -0.68 22.16 -8.86
N LEU A 429 0.51 21.77 -8.38
CA LEU A 429 1.66 21.44 -9.23
C LEU A 429 1.26 20.42 -10.29
N SER A 430 0.53 19.38 -9.85
CA SER A 430 0.16 18.30 -10.73
C SER A 430 -0.86 18.65 -11.81
N ILE A 431 -1.66 19.69 -11.59
CA ILE A 431 -2.62 20.19 -12.58
C ILE A 431 -1.84 21.02 -13.62
N LEU A 432 -1.02 21.95 -13.14
CA LEU A 432 -0.26 22.89 -13.97
C LEU A 432 0.77 22.20 -14.84
N PHE A 433 1.37 21.11 -14.35
CA PHE A 433 2.37 20.35 -15.10
C PHE A 433 1.84 19.94 -16.48
N PHE A 434 0.61 19.42 -16.57
CA PHE A 434 0.08 18.92 -17.83
C PHE A 434 -0.65 19.97 -18.67
N CYS A 435 -1.16 21.06 -18.09
CA CYS A 435 -1.89 22.08 -18.86
C CYS A 435 -1.07 23.32 -19.21
N ALA A 436 0.06 23.57 -18.53
CA ALA A 436 0.77 24.86 -18.63
C ALA A 436 2.28 24.74 -18.91
N ILE A 437 3.01 23.94 -18.13
CA ILE A 437 4.49 23.97 -18.08
C ILE A 437 5.18 22.72 -18.65
N GLY A 438 4.42 21.66 -18.93
CA GLY A 438 4.95 20.39 -19.42
C GLY A 438 5.46 20.50 -20.86
N ASN A 439 6.33 19.57 -21.24
CA ASN A 439 6.82 19.47 -22.62
C ASN A 439 5.70 19.15 -23.64
N LYS A 440 4.59 18.58 -23.16
CA LYS A 440 3.38 18.28 -23.92
C LYS A 440 2.18 18.83 -23.15
N ILE A 441 1.22 19.38 -23.90
CA ILE A 441 -0.03 19.91 -23.36
C ILE A 441 -1.08 18.78 -23.35
N GLU A 442 -1.45 18.33 -22.16
CA GLU A 442 -2.28 17.16 -21.90
C GLU A 442 -3.37 17.45 -20.83
N PRO A 443 -4.35 18.34 -21.11
CA PRO A 443 -5.36 18.75 -20.13
C PRO A 443 -6.19 17.59 -19.58
N PHE A 444 -6.40 16.54 -20.38
CA PHE A 444 -7.10 15.34 -19.96
C PHE A 444 -6.42 14.62 -18.79
N ILE A 445 -5.10 14.76 -18.62
CA ILE A 445 -4.38 14.27 -17.44
C ILE A 445 -4.58 15.22 -16.26
N SER A 446 -4.52 16.55 -16.47
CA SER A 446 -4.75 17.56 -15.42
C SER A 446 -6.07 17.35 -14.69
N VAL A 447 -7.12 16.87 -15.38
CA VAL A 447 -8.45 16.67 -14.81
C VAL A 447 -8.67 15.31 -14.14
N GLN A 448 -7.73 14.36 -14.22
CA GLN A 448 -7.82 13.05 -13.53
C GLN A 448 -7.73 13.16 -12.00
N SER A 449 -7.85 12.03 -11.28
CA SER A 449 -7.61 11.99 -9.83
C SER A 449 -6.17 12.37 -9.48
N ALA A 450 -5.97 12.97 -8.30
CA ALA A 450 -4.63 13.39 -7.86
C ALA A 450 -3.64 12.21 -7.83
N GLU A 451 -4.08 11.04 -7.38
CA GLU A 451 -3.27 9.81 -7.33
C GLU A 451 -2.72 9.41 -8.70
N LYS A 452 -3.56 9.41 -9.75
CA LYS A 452 -3.13 9.08 -11.11
C LYS A 452 -2.10 10.10 -11.62
N ARG A 453 -2.36 11.39 -11.42
CA ARG A 453 -1.43 12.45 -11.86
C ARG A 453 -0.07 12.36 -11.18
N TYR A 454 -0.03 12.10 -9.87
CA TYR A 454 1.23 12.01 -9.14
C TYR A 454 2.12 10.87 -9.63
N LYS A 455 1.53 9.73 -9.98
CA LYS A 455 2.29 8.62 -10.57
C LYS A 455 2.97 9.04 -11.87
N ILE A 456 2.23 9.66 -12.78
CA ILE A 456 2.74 10.10 -14.09
C ILE A 456 3.82 11.17 -13.93
N ILE A 457 3.59 12.16 -13.05
CA ILE A 457 4.56 13.23 -12.77
C ILE A 457 5.85 12.68 -12.19
N ARG A 458 5.76 11.72 -11.26
CA ARG A 458 6.95 11.06 -10.70
C ARG A 458 7.78 10.44 -11.82
N ASP A 459 7.16 9.62 -12.66
CA ASP A 459 7.85 8.94 -13.77
C ASP A 459 8.49 9.95 -14.75
N GLN A 460 7.84 11.10 -14.98
CA GLN A 460 8.35 12.18 -15.85
C GLN A 460 9.48 12.99 -15.20
N PHE A 461 9.41 13.33 -13.91
CA PHE A 461 10.49 14.02 -13.22
C PHE A 461 11.72 13.12 -13.02
N ASP A 462 11.51 11.83 -12.73
CA ASP A 462 12.59 10.85 -12.60
C ASP A 462 13.30 10.61 -13.94
N SER A 463 12.57 10.58 -15.05
CA SER A 463 13.14 10.42 -16.40
C SER A 463 13.81 11.69 -16.94
N GLU A 464 13.33 12.87 -16.54
CA GLU A 464 13.87 14.15 -17.03
C GLU A 464 15.03 14.69 -16.18
N ASN A 465 15.24 14.19 -14.95
CA ASN A 465 16.33 14.57 -14.04
C ASN A 465 16.59 16.10 -13.99
N LYS A 466 15.52 16.88 -14.16
CA LYS A 466 15.59 18.34 -14.27
C LYS A 466 15.90 18.90 -12.90
N LYS A 467 17.11 19.45 -12.72
CA LYS A 467 17.33 20.43 -11.66
C LYS A 467 16.30 21.54 -11.86
N ILE A 468 15.43 21.74 -10.87
CA ILE A 468 14.48 22.86 -10.87
C ILE A 468 15.29 24.15 -10.85
N SER A 469 15.36 24.81 -12.00
CA SER A 469 16.02 26.10 -12.14
C SER A 469 15.14 27.20 -11.54
N LYS A 470 15.74 28.37 -11.26
CA LYS A 470 15.00 29.59 -10.90
C LYS A 470 13.89 29.88 -11.92
N GLU A 471 14.23 29.78 -13.22
CA GLU A 471 13.29 30.02 -14.32
C GLU A 471 12.11 29.04 -14.29
N TYR A 472 12.38 27.75 -14.06
CA TYR A 472 11.33 26.73 -13.97
C TYR A 472 10.40 26.96 -12.77
N TYR A 473 10.97 27.30 -11.60
CA TYR A 473 10.18 27.67 -10.43
C TYR A 473 9.29 28.89 -10.69
N ILE A 474 9.84 29.95 -11.28
CA ILE A 474 9.07 31.17 -11.61
C ILE A 474 7.93 30.85 -12.59
N ASN A 475 8.18 30.02 -13.61
CA ASN A 475 7.14 29.59 -14.55
C ASN A 475 6.01 28.82 -13.86
N ILE A 476 6.32 27.95 -12.89
CA ILE A 476 5.31 27.26 -12.08
C ILE A 476 4.44 28.29 -11.36
N ILE A 477 5.05 29.25 -10.65
CA ILE A 477 4.29 30.23 -9.88
C ILE A 477 3.48 31.15 -10.79
N GLY A 478 4.03 31.63 -11.90
CA GLY A 478 3.29 32.43 -12.88
C GLY A 478 2.08 31.68 -13.44
N SER A 479 2.24 30.39 -13.75
CA SER A 479 1.12 29.54 -14.19
C SER A 479 0.08 29.33 -13.09
N PHE A 480 0.50 29.23 -11.83
CA PHE A 480 -0.40 29.14 -10.68
C PHE A 480 -1.20 30.42 -10.47
N ILE A 481 -0.56 31.60 -10.59
CA ILE A 481 -1.23 32.90 -10.52
C ILE A 481 -2.31 33.00 -11.61
N PHE A 482 -1.96 32.65 -12.85
CA PHE A 482 -2.92 32.65 -13.96
C PHE A 482 -4.06 31.66 -13.74
N TYR A 483 -3.76 30.44 -13.28
CA TYR A 483 -4.77 29.45 -12.92
C TYR A 483 -5.73 29.96 -11.83
N LYS A 484 -5.22 30.64 -10.79
CA LYS A 484 -6.06 31.24 -9.74
C LYS A 484 -6.93 32.38 -10.27
N LEU A 485 -6.43 33.21 -11.18
CA LEU A 485 -7.22 34.24 -11.84
C LEU A 485 -8.43 33.62 -12.55
N LEU A 486 -8.19 32.63 -13.43
CA LEU A 486 -9.27 31.93 -14.14
C LEU A 486 -10.24 31.23 -13.17
N LYS A 487 -9.73 30.55 -12.15
CA LYS A 487 -10.54 29.88 -11.12
C LYS A 487 -11.45 30.83 -10.36
N THR A 488 -10.96 32.05 -10.10
CA THR A 488 -11.71 33.10 -9.39
C THR A 488 -12.80 33.67 -10.29
N LYS A 489 -12.46 34.00 -11.54
CA LYS A 489 -13.41 34.57 -12.51
C LYS A 489 -14.46 33.56 -12.99
N TYR A 490 -14.15 32.25 -12.97
CA TYR A 490 -15.14 31.21 -13.22
C TYR A 490 -16.27 31.18 -12.17
N GLY A 491 -15.97 31.52 -10.91
CA GLY A 491 -16.96 31.56 -9.82
C GLY A 491 -17.21 30.23 -9.08
N ILE A 492 -18.15 30.27 -8.13
CA ILE A 492 -18.59 29.16 -7.28
C ILE A 492 -20.11 29.25 -7.09
N GLY A 493 -20.80 28.09 -7.02
CA GLY A 493 -22.23 28.02 -6.73
C GLY A 493 -23.07 28.68 -7.83
N ASN A 494 -24.06 29.48 -7.44
CA ASN A 494 -24.96 30.17 -8.37
C ASN A 494 -24.26 31.23 -9.24
N ASN A 495 -23.07 31.70 -8.82
CA ASN A 495 -22.27 32.67 -9.58
C ASN A 495 -21.22 31.98 -10.47
N ALA A 496 -21.25 30.65 -10.59
CA ALA A 496 -20.33 29.91 -11.44
C ALA A 496 -20.81 29.92 -12.91
N ILE A 497 -19.87 30.01 -13.85
CA ILE A 497 -20.16 29.89 -15.29
C ILE A 497 -20.79 28.54 -15.66
N GLY A 498 -20.45 27.48 -14.92
CA GLY A 498 -20.98 26.14 -15.15
C GLY A 498 -20.56 25.16 -14.05
N ARG A 499 -20.85 23.87 -14.25
CA ARG A 499 -20.64 22.83 -13.22
C ARG A 499 -19.26 22.15 -13.26
N ILE A 500 -18.50 22.29 -14.36
CA ILE A 500 -17.23 21.57 -14.61
C ILE A 500 -15.98 22.46 -14.49
N ARG A 501 -15.89 23.25 -13.40
CA ARG A 501 -14.86 24.28 -13.19
C ARG A 501 -13.42 23.81 -13.44
N LYS A 502 -13.02 22.67 -12.86
CA LYS A 502 -11.65 22.15 -12.99
C LYS A 502 -11.30 21.88 -14.45
N ASN A 503 -12.25 21.37 -15.22
CA ASN A 503 -12.05 20.92 -16.58
C ASN A 503 -11.94 22.13 -17.50
N VAL A 504 -12.87 23.09 -17.35
CA VAL A 504 -12.83 24.36 -18.10
C VAL A 504 -11.48 25.06 -17.90
N ILE A 505 -11.02 25.25 -16.66
CA ILE A 505 -9.76 25.97 -16.41
C ILE A 505 -8.56 25.24 -17.03
N ALA A 506 -8.48 23.91 -16.88
CA ALA A 506 -7.37 23.14 -17.43
C ALA A 506 -7.34 23.19 -18.96
N TYR A 507 -8.50 23.06 -19.61
CA TYR A 507 -8.64 23.17 -21.06
C TYR A 507 -8.39 24.60 -21.55
N SER A 508 -8.85 25.63 -20.84
CA SER A 508 -8.60 27.03 -21.17
C SER A 508 -7.10 27.35 -21.27
N ILE A 509 -6.32 26.98 -20.25
CA ILE A 509 -4.86 27.22 -20.28
C ILE A 509 -4.21 26.42 -21.40
N SER A 510 -4.64 25.17 -21.59
CA SER A 510 -4.10 24.27 -22.61
C SER A 510 -4.36 24.77 -24.03
N LEU A 511 -5.55 25.27 -24.31
CA LEU A 511 -5.93 25.80 -25.62
C LEU A 511 -5.20 27.10 -25.96
N ILE A 512 -4.98 27.98 -24.98
CA ILE A 512 -4.14 29.17 -25.17
C ILE A 512 -2.71 28.75 -25.53
N GLN A 513 -2.13 27.81 -24.77
CA GLN A 513 -0.79 27.31 -25.07
C GLN A 513 -0.72 26.65 -26.46
N GLU A 514 -1.72 25.83 -26.82
CA GLU A 514 -1.80 25.17 -28.13
C GLU A 514 -1.91 26.20 -29.27
N TYR A 515 -2.70 27.26 -29.11
CA TYR A 515 -2.79 28.35 -30.09
C TYR A 515 -1.43 29.03 -30.26
N LEU A 516 -0.79 29.42 -29.17
CA LEU A 516 0.50 30.14 -29.20
C LEU A 516 1.63 29.28 -29.79
N LEU A 517 1.61 27.96 -29.52
CA LEU A 517 2.55 26.99 -30.06
C LEU A 517 2.59 26.97 -31.59
N LYS A 518 1.46 27.24 -32.27
CA LYS A 518 1.40 27.37 -33.75
C LYS A 518 2.33 28.45 -34.29
N SER A 519 2.61 29.47 -33.48
CA SER A 519 3.52 30.59 -33.79
C SER A 519 4.87 30.50 -33.06
N ASN A 520 5.20 29.33 -32.48
CA ASN A 520 6.39 29.12 -31.65
C ASN A 520 6.48 30.09 -30.44
N LYS A 521 5.33 30.43 -29.87
CA LYS A 521 5.18 31.29 -28.69
C LYS A 521 4.55 30.54 -27.53
N SER A 522 4.67 31.09 -26.33
CA SER A 522 4.01 30.58 -25.11
C SER A 522 3.60 31.74 -24.20
N ILE A 523 2.70 31.47 -23.25
CA ILE A 523 2.38 32.44 -22.20
C ILE A 523 3.65 32.80 -21.42
N ASP A 524 3.92 34.09 -21.24
CA ASP A 524 5.06 34.56 -20.46
C ASP A 524 4.74 34.54 -18.96
N PHE A 525 4.81 33.35 -18.36
CA PHE A 525 4.58 33.16 -16.94
C PHE A 525 5.57 33.93 -16.05
N GLN A 526 6.76 34.29 -16.55
CA GLN A 526 7.72 35.08 -15.77
C GLN A 526 7.24 36.52 -15.63
N ASN A 527 6.66 37.07 -16.69
CA ASN A 527 6.01 38.38 -16.65
C ASN A 527 4.81 38.37 -15.69
N ILE A 528 3.95 37.35 -15.78
CA ILE A 528 2.79 37.19 -14.87
C ILE A 528 3.24 37.16 -13.40
N TRP A 529 4.29 36.39 -13.09
CA TRP A 529 4.83 36.35 -11.74
C TRP A 529 5.41 37.70 -11.32
N SER A 530 6.23 38.33 -12.17
CA SER A 530 6.90 39.59 -11.83
C SER A 530 5.90 40.71 -11.55
N ASN A 531 4.76 40.73 -12.23
CA ASN A 531 3.69 41.72 -12.04
C ASN A 531 2.62 41.30 -11.02
N ASP A 532 2.81 40.16 -10.34
CA ASP A 532 1.86 39.53 -9.40
C ASP A 532 0.44 39.34 -9.97
N GLY A 533 0.35 39.08 -11.28
CA GLY A 533 -0.92 38.91 -11.98
C GLY A 533 -0.89 39.39 -13.43
N VAL A 534 -2.08 39.37 -14.04
CA VAL A 534 -2.37 39.99 -15.33
C VAL A 534 -3.64 40.79 -15.20
N ASN A 535 -3.65 42.01 -15.72
CA ASN A 535 -4.85 42.84 -15.77
C ASN A 535 -5.62 42.55 -17.06
N ILE A 536 -6.72 41.83 -16.94
CA ILE A 536 -7.62 41.54 -18.06
C ILE A 536 -9.03 41.96 -17.64
N HIS A 537 -9.72 42.69 -18.52
CA HIS A 537 -11.11 43.07 -18.31
C HIS A 537 -11.98 41.85 -18.00
N GLU A 538 -12.82 41.97 -16.96
CA GLU A 538 -13.60 40.85 -16.43
C GLU A 538 -14.54 40.23 -17.48
N GLU A 539 -15.12 41.07 -18.33
CA GLU A 539 -16.00 40.65 -19.43
C GLU A 539 -15.27 39.73 -20.41
N LYS A 540 -14.03 40.06 -20.80
CA LYS A 540 -13.21 39.24 -21.70
C LYS A 540 -12.90 37.87 -21.11
N ILE A 541 -12.48 37.80 -19.83
CA ILE A 541 -12.21 36.51 -19.18
C ILE A 541 -13.50 35.68 -19.07
N LYS A 542 -14.61 36.29 -18.64
CA LYS A 542 -15.88 35.57 -18.47
C LYS A 542 -16.42 35.05 -19.79
N TYR A 543 -16.33 35.86 -20.85
CA TYR A 543 -16.71 35.45 -22.20
C TYR A 543 -15.89 34.23 -22.64
N PHE A 544 -14.56 34.32 -22.55
CA PHE A 544 -13.66 33.21 -22.91
C PHE A 544 -13.95 31.94 -22.11
N LEU A 545 -14.11 32.03 -20.79
CA LEU A 545 -14.42 30.86 -19.95
C LEU A 545 -15.80 30.27 -20.24
N THR A 546 -16.78 31.10 -20.61
CA THR A 546 -18.13 30.67 -21.01
C THR A 546 -18.06 29.92 -22.34
N TYR A 547 -17.31 30.44 -23.30
CA TYR A 547 -17.05 29.79 -24.58
C TYR A 547 -16.40 28.42 -24.38
N ILE A 548 -15.34 28.30 -23.58
CA ILE A 548 -14.70 27.00 -23.32
C ILE A 548 -15.65 26.04 -22.60
N ASN A 549 -16.45 26.52 -21.65
CA ASN A 549 -17.46 25.68 -20.98
C ASN A 549 -18.50 25.13 -21.96
N GLN A 550 -19.00 25.97 -22.87
CA GLN A 550 -19.92 25.57 -23.93
C GLN A 550 -19.27 24.60 -24.92
N LEU A 551 -18.03 24.86 -25.34
CA LEU A 551 -17.28 23.99 -26.23
C LEU A 551 -17.14 22.57 -25.66
N LEU A 552 -16.84 22.44 -24.35
CA LEU A 552 -16.78 21.14 -23.69
C LEU A 552 -18.16 20.47 -23.62
N LEU A 553 -19.21 21.23 -23.27
CA LEU A 553 -20.57 20.70 -23.18
C LEU A 553 -21.06 20.16 -24.53
N TYR A 554 -20.97 20.97 -25.60
CA TYR A 554 -21.51 20.60 -26.91
C TYR A 554 -20.80 19.40 -27.55
N ASN A 555 -19.51 19.22 -27.28
CA ASN A 555 -18.69 18.20 -27.94
C ASN A 555 -18.51 16.92 -27.14
N LEU A 556 -18.64 16.97 -25.80
CA LEU A 556 -18.25 15.86 -24.93
C LEU A 556 -19.36 15.39 -23.97
N ASP A 557 -20.46 16.13 -23.81
CA ASP A 557 -21.47 15.80 -22.81
C ASP A 557 -22.38 14.66 -23.28
N ASP A 558 -22.05 13.44 -22.86
CA ASP A 558 -22.85 12.23 -23.02
C ASP A 558 -23.65 11.87 -21.74
N GLY A 559 -23.79 12.83 -20.81
CA GLY A 559 -24.32 12.62 -19.47
C GLY A 559 -23.25 12.32 -18.41
N ARG A 560 -21.98 12.13 -18.80
CA ARG A 560 -20.83 11.95 -17.89
C ARG A 560 -19.64 12.82 -18.27
N LEU A 561 -19.89 14.12 -18.47
CA LEU A 561 -18.89 15.10 -18.92
C LEU A 561 -17.57 15.10 -18.13
N ASP A 562 -17.59 14.89 -16.81
CA ASP A 562 -16.36 14.82 -16.01
C ASP A 562 -15.46 13.63 -16.38
N GLU A 563 -16.05 12.47 -16.69
CA GLU A 563 -15.30 11.29 -17.15
C GLU A 563 -14.87 11.43 -18.61
N ALA A 564 -15.69 12.07 -19.45
CA ALA A 564 -15.34 12.35 -20.83
C ALA A 564 -14.05 13.21 -20.90
N CYS A 565 -13.97 14.31 -20.17
CA CYS A 565 -12.79 15.18 -20.17
C CYS A 565 -11.48 14.51 -19.73
N LYS A 566 -11.51 13.32 -19.10
CA LYS A 566 -10.30 12.58 -18.65
C LYS A 566 -9.66 11.74 -19.75
N LYS A 567 -10.31 11.64 -20.92
CA LYS A 567 -9.90 10.83 -22.07
C LYS A 567 -9.03 11.64 -23.04
N LYS A 568 -8.05 10.99 -23.66
CA LYS A 568 -7.16 11.64 -24.62
C LYS A 568 -7.91 12.02 -25.90
N GLU A 569 -8.83 11.17 -26.33
CA GLU A 569 -9.67 11.34 -27.51
C GLU A 569 -10.50 12.62 -27.42
N SER A 570 -10.97 12.98 -26.22
CA SER A 570 -11.70 14.22 -25.98
C SER A 570 -10.85 15.47 -26.21
N TRP A 571 -9.55 15.42 -25.95
CA TRP A 571 -8.66 16.54 -26.30
C TRP A 571 -8.52 16.70 -27.82
N ASP A 572 -8.44 15.59 -28.55
CA ASP A 572 -8.34 15.62 -30.01
C ASP A 572 -9.63 16.17 -30.65
N ILE A 573 -10.81 15.74 -30.18
CA ILE A 573 -12.12 16.29 -30.61
C ILE A 573 -12.18 17.81 -30.41
N ILE A 574 -11.79 18.29 -29.24
CA ILE A 574 -11.87 19.72 -28.90
C ILE A 574 -10.93 20.55 -29.78
N LYS A 575 -9.72 20.07 -30.10
CA LYS A 575 -8.82 20.76 -31.02
C LYS A 575 -9.36 20.87 -32.46
N THR A 576 -10.19 19.92 -32.88
CA THR A 576 -10.82 19.94 -34.20
C THR A 576 -12.02 20.89 -34.25
N ASN A 577 -12.79 20.99 -33.17
CA ASN A 577 -14.06 21.72 -33.15
C ASN A 577 -13.98 23.12 -32.55
N ILE A 578 -12.80 23.54 -32.07
CA ILE A 578 -12.61 24.90 -31.57
C ILE A 578 -12.56 25.92 -32.71
N ASP A 579 -13.27 27.03 -32.52
CA ASP A 579 -13.08 28.25 -33.28
C ASP A 579 -11.93 29.04 -32.64
N TRP A 580 -10.80 29.12 -33.36
CA TRP A 580 -9.60 29.76 -32.84
C TRP A 580 -9.71 31.30 -32.77
N SER A 581 -10.62 31.94 -33.53
CA SER A 581 -10.80 33.40 -33.45
C SER A 581 -11.41 33.85 -32.12
N GLU A 582 -12.13 32.96 -31.43
CA GLU A 582 -12.69 33.23 -30.10
C GLU A 582 -11.59 33.40 -29.02
N LEU A 583 -10.35 33.01 -29.31
CA LEU A 583 -9.20 33.18 -28.42
C LEU A 583 -8.45 34.50 -28.66
N ASP A 584 -8.66 35.19 -29.78
CA ASP A 584 -7.85 36.37 -30.14
C ASP A 584 -7.98 37.47 -29.07
N SER A 585 -9.21 37.72 -28.61
CA SER A 585 -9.53 38.76 -27.62
C SER A 585 -8.81 38.60 -26.28
N ILE A 586 -8.53 37.34 -25.87
CA ILE A 586 -7.82 37.01 -24.63
C ILE A 586 -6.30 36.95 -24.87
N ILE A 587 -5.86 36.54 -26.06
CA ILE A 587 -4.45 36.43 -26.41
C ILE A 587 -3.81 37.81 -26.56
N GLU A 588 -4.51 38.78 -27.17
CA GLU A 588 -4.02 40.16 -27.35
C GLU A 588 -3.62 40.85 -26.03
N VAL A 589 -4.26 40.48 -24.92
CA VAL A 589 -4.08 41.09 -23.61
C VAL A 589 -3.19 40.26 -22.68
N LEU A 590 -2.76 39.08 -23.12
CA LEU A 590 -1.86 38.21 -22.35
C LEU A 590 -0.39 38.52 -22.67
N PRO A 591 0.50 38.49 -21.67
CA PRO A 591 1.93 38.56 -21.94
C PRO A 591 2.37 37.25 -22.60
N VAL A 592 3.01 37.37 -23.77
CA VAL A 592 3.44 36.24 -24.60
C VAL A 592 4.94 36.38 -24.86
N CYS A 593 5.67 35.26 -24.78
CA CYS A 593 7.09 35.19 -25.10
C CYS A 593 7.37 34.15 -26.18
N GLU A 594 8.52 34.28 -26.86
CA GLU A 594 8.98 33.23 -27.76
C GLU A 594 9.40 32.00 -26.96
N ILE A 595 9.08 30.82 -27.50
CA ILE A 595 9.59 29.58 -26.94
C ILE A 595 11.08 29.56 -27.18
N LYS A 596 11.85 29.80 -26.11
CA LYS A 596 13.28 29.49 -26.10
C LYS A 596 13.40 28.01 -26.43
N LYS A 597 13.83 27.69 -27.65
CA LYS A 597 14.24 26.34 -28.00
C LYS A 597 15.33 25.98 -27.00
N PHE A 598 15.00 25.18 -25.99
CA PHE A 598 16.01 24.33 -25.39
C PHE A 598 16.60 23.58 -26.57
N LYS A 599 17.85 23.87 -26.91
CA LYS A 599 18.62 22.99 -27.79
C LYS A 599 18.53 21.62 -27.14
N LYS A 600 17.63 20.77 -27.63
CA LYS A 600 17.85 19.33 -27.56
C LYS A 600 19.19 19.18 -28.23
N ASN A 601 20.25 18.96 -27.45
CA ASN A 601 21.45 18.34 -27.99
C ASN A 601 20.96 17.03 -28.61
N PRO A 602 20.88 16.92 -29.95
CA PRO A 602 20.38 15.73 -30.61
C PRO A 602 21.56 14.77 -30.74
N SER A 603 22.20 14.44 -29.60
CA SER A 603 23.24 13.43 -29.44
C SER A 603 23.84 13.54 -28.04
N ALA A 604 23.02 13.26 -27.04
CA ALA A 604 23.52 12.58 -25.85
C ALA A 604 22.33 11.71 -25.42
N LYS A 605 22.26 10.42 -25.75
CA LYS A 605 22.80 9.44 -24.78
C LYS A 605 23.63 10.19 -23.77
N LEU A 606 22.99 10.71 -22.72
CA LEU A 606 23.70 11.24 -21.57
C LEU A 606 24.42 10.01 -21.03
N ASN A 607 25.62 9.80 -21.56
CA ASN A 607 26.53 8.77 -21.14
C ASN A 607 26.66 9.08 -19.65
N LEU A 608 26.24 8.15 -18.77
CA LEU A 608 26.28 8.37 -17.32
C LEU A 608 27.67 8.87 -16.90
N ASP A 609 28.69 8.52 -17.68
CA ASP A 609 30.06 9.02 -17.68
C ASP A 609 30.21 10.54 -17.62
N ASN A 610 29.40 11.32 -18.34
CA ASN A 610 29.55 12.79 -18.37
C ASN A 610 29.17 13.44 -17.03
N LYS A 611 28.19 12.89 -16.28
CA LYS A 611 27.81 13.43 -14.96
C LYS A 611 28.96 13.29 -13.97
N TYR A 612 29.49 12.08 -13.85
CA TYR A 612 30.55 11.76 -12.90
C TYR A 612 31.88 12.39 -13.29
N LYS A 613 32.14 12.52 -14.60
CA LYS A 613 33.27 13.31 -15.10
C LYS A 613 33.20 14.77 -14.66
N LEU A 614 32.07 15.44 -14.89
CA LEU A 614 31.87 16.83 -14.46
C LEU A 614 32.01 16.99 -12.94
N MET A 615 31.48 16.06 -12.14
CA MET A 615 31.61 16.09 -10.68
C MET A 615 33.07 15.99 -10.23
N VAL A 616 33.84 15.08 -10.84
CA VAL A 616 35.27 14.93 -10.55
C VAL A 616 36.05 16.17 -11.01
N ASP A 617 35.74 16.72 -12.19
CA ASP A 617 36.39 17.92 -12.71
C ASP A 617 36.10 19.15 -11.81
N GLU A 618 34.86 19.31 -11.33
CA GLU A 618 34.50 20.36 -10.36
C GLU A 618 35.27 20.21 -9.05
N ILE A 619 35.35 19.00 -8.49
CA ILE A 619 36.11 18.73 -7.27
C ILE A 619 37.60 19.07 -7.48
N ASN A 620 38.18 18.65 -8.62
CA ASN A 620 39.58 18.88 -8.97
C ASN A 620 39.92 20.36 -9.19
N LEU A 621 38.98 21.14 -9.74
CA LEU A 621 39.12 22.59 -9.87
C LEU A 621 39.09 23.28 -8.50
N MET A 622 38.26 22.78 -7.57
CA MET A 622 38.10 23.34 -6.22
C MET A 622 39.38 23.19 -5.37
N VAL A 623 39.99 22.00 -5.38
CA VAL A 623 41.30 21.78 -4.74
C VAL A 623 42.35 21.63 -5.83
N SER A 624 42.74 22.76 -6.41
CA SER A 624 43.63 22.81 -7.59
C SER A 624 45.12 22.90 -7.24
N SER A 625 45.49 22.99 -5.96
CA SER A 625 46.88 23.09 -5.52
C SER A 625 47.17 22.29 -4.25
N PRO A 626 48.42 21.80 -4.07
CA PRO A 626 48.84 21.15 -2.83
C PRO A 626 48.59 22.03 -1.60
N SER A 627 48.82 23.34 -1.69
CA SER A 627 48.61 24.27 -0.58
C SER A 627 47.15 24.30 -0.11
N LYS A 628 46.18 24.39 -1.05
CA LYS A 628 44.75 24.35 -0.71
C LYS A 628 44.34 23.02 -0.08
N TYR A 629 44.89 21.91 -0.59
CA TYR A 629 44.66 20.58 -0.03
C TYR A 629 45.14 20.49 1.43
N PHE A 630 46.35 20.99 1.74
CA PHE A 630 46.88 20.95 3.10
C PHE A 630 46.10 21.82 4.08
N ILE A 631 45.64 23.00 3.66
CA ILE A 631 44.80 23.87 4.49
C ILE A 631 43.50 23.15 4.84
N LEU A 632 42.82 22.60 3.83
CA LEU A 632 41.57 21.86 4.01
C LEU A 632 41.76 20.61 4.89
N GLN A 633 42.83 19.85 4.63
CA GLN A 633 43.14 18.64 5.39
C GLN A 633 43.42 18.95 6.86
N THR A 634 44.22 19.98 7.15
CA THR A 634 44.58 20.35 8.52
C THR A 634 43.35 20.78 9.30
N ARG A 635 42.51 21.66 8.72
CA ARG A 635 41.28 22.12 9.38
C ARG A 635 40.30 20.98 9.67
N LEU A 636 40.06 20.10 8.70
CA LEU A 636 39.20 18.92 8.91
C LEU A 636 39.76 18.01 10.01
N GLN A 637 41.07 17.84 10.08
CA GLN A 637 41.72 17.01 11.09
C GLN A 637 41.63 17.63 12.49
N GLU A 638 41.82 18.95 12.60
CA GLU A 638 41.70 19.68 13.87
C GLU A 638 40.26 19.70 14.39
N GLU A 639 39.28 19.99 13.53
CA GLU A 639 37.86 19.96 13.88
C GLU A 639 37.43 18.58 14.40
N ILE A 640 37.82 17.53 13.67
CA ILE A 640 37.62 16.14 14.08
C ILE A 640 38.30 15.87 15.43
N ASN A 641 39.57 16.24 15.60
CA ASN A 641 40.30 15.91 16.82
C ASN A 641 39.74 16.63 18.06
N ASN A 642 39.28 17.87 17.89
CA ASN A 642 38.80 18.73 18.97
C ASN A 642 37.37 18.39 19.39
N TYR A 643 36.48 18.05 18.46
CA TYR A 643 35.04 17.94 18.74
C TYR A 643 34.46 16.51 18.63
N MET A 644 35.23 15.54 18.15
CA MET A 644 34.75 14.16 17.97
C MET A 644 34.50 13.42 19.28
N LYS A 645 35.23 13.73 20.36
CA LYS A 645 35.05 13.07 21.67
C LYS A 645 33.71 13.41 22.31
N ASP A 646 33.18 14.60 22.04
CA ASP A 646 31.92 15.08 22.61
C ASP A 646 30.72 14.88 21.67
N GLY A 647 30.93 14.23 20.51
CA GLY A 647 29.89 13.93 19.52
C GLY A 647 29.40 15.14 18.69
N MET A 648 30.08 16.29 18.81
CA MET A 648 29.66 17.57 18.24
C MET A 648 30.42 17.97 16.97
N SER A 649 31.31 17.10 16.48
CA SER A 649 32.10 17.36 15.26
C SER A 649 31.20 17.38 14.02
N LEU A 650 31.33 18.45 13.22
CA LEU A 650 30.64 18.63 11.94
C LEU A 650 31.13 17.63 10.89
N TYR A 651 32.40 17.22 11.00
CA TYR A 651 33.02 16.27 10.09
C TYR A 651 33.29 14.93 10.76
N SER A 652 33.69 13.93 9.99
CA SER A 652 34.00 12.61 10.54
C SER A 652 35.21 12.01 9.86
N ARG A 653 35.79 10.97 10.46
CA ARG A 653 36.94 10.25 9.86
C ARG A 653 36.63 9.75 8.44
N ARG A 654 35.35 9.52 8.11
CA ARG A 654 34.91 9.16 6.76
C ARG A 654 35.08 10.30 5.76
N HIS A 655 34.73 11.54 6.15
CA HIS A 655 34.90 12.73 5.30
C HIS A 655 36.38 12.93 4.95
N LEU A 656 37.24 12.91 5.97
CA LEU A 656 38.69 13.04 5.79
C LEU A 656 39.28 11.93 4.92
N ARG A 657 38.81 10.68 5.09
CA ARG A 657 39.25 9.54 4.28
C ARG A 657 38.87 9.70 2.82
N LEU A 658 37.62 10.05 2.52
CA LEU A 658 37.15 10.22 1.13
C LEU A 658 37.94 11.31 0.39
N MET A 659 38.23 12.42 1.08
CA MET A 659 39.09 13.49 0.55
C MET A 659 40.53 13.01 0.27
N LYS A 660 41.15 12.29 1.23
CA LYS A 660 42.51 11.73 1.08
C LYS A 660 42.61 10.70 -0.04
N ASP A 661 41.59 9.86 -0.19
CA ASP A 661 41.56 8.81 -1.21
C ASP A 661 41.45 9.41 -2.62
N HIS A 662 40.78 10.56 -2.77
CA HIS A 662 40.64 11.27 -4.05
C HIS A 662 41.87 12.13 -4.43
N PHE A 663 42.47 12.83 -3.46
CA PHE A 663 43.60 13.74 -3.66
C PHE A 663 44.92 13.18 -3.09
N ARG A 664 45.18 11.91 -3.38
CA ARG A 664 46.25 11.14 -2.73
C ARG A 664 47.63 11.82 -2.92
N PRO A 665 48.30 12.30 -1.86
CA PRO A 665 49.61 12.94 -2.00
C PRO A 665 50.69 11.90 -2.31
N ASN A 666 51.56 12.17 -3.28
CA ASN A 666 52.70 11.30 -3.59
C ASN A 666 53.75 11.38 -2.47
N SER A 667 54.35 10.25 -2.11
CA SER A 667 55.40 10.08 -1.09
C SER A 667 56.61 11.03 -1.20
N LYS A 668 56.83 11.66 -2.36
CA LYS A 668 57.93 12.62 -2.61
C LYS A 668 57.55 14.11 -2.54
N LEU A 669 56.37 14.46 -2.00
CA LEU A 669 55.95 15.83 -1.61
C LEU A 669 56.02 16.97 -2.64
N THR A 670 56.29 16.70 -3.92
CA THR A 670 56.33 17.74 -4.97
C THR A 670 55.25 17.61 -6.06
N ALA A 671 54.40 16.56 -6.01
CA ALA A 671 53.36 16.32 -7.01
C ALA A 671 51.98 16.12 -6.38
N PHE A 672 51.00 16.86 -6.89
CA PHE A 672 49.58 16.79 -6.56
C PHE A 672 48.84 16.09 -7.70
N SER A 673 48.23 14.92 -7.44
CA SER A 673 47.59 14.11 -8.49
C SER A 673 46.21 13.64 -8.02
N PRO A 674 45.14 14.44 -8.27
CA PRO A 674 43.78 13.96 -8.08
C PRO A 674 43.47 12.80 -9.01
N TYR A 675 42.56 11.92 -8.59
CA TYR A 675 41.94 10.98 -9.52
C TYR A 675 41.09 11.74 -10.54
N THR A 676 41.40 11.57 -11.83
CA THR A 676 40.47 11.94 -12.90
C THR A 676 39.38 10.87 -13.04
N TYR A 677 38.29 11.22 -13.71
CA TYR A 677 37.22 10.27 -13.96
C TYR A 677 37.70 9.04 -14.76
N GLU A 678 38.61 9.24 -15.71
CA GLU A 678 39.23 8.16 -16.48
C GLU A 678 40.02 7.19 -15.58
N LEU A 679 40.74 7.70 -14.56
CA LEU A 679 41.48 6.85 -13.62
C LEU A 679 40.55 6.01 -12.73
N TYR A 680 39.37 6.52 -12.39
CA TYR A 680 38.34 5.74 -11.70
C TYR A 680 37.75 4.63 -12.59
N LEU A 681 37.53 4.94 -13.88
CA LEU A 681 37.03 3.96 -14.85
C LEU A 681 38.01 2.80 -15.07
N VAL A 682 39.32 3.06 -15.10
CA VAL A 682 40.35 2.00 -15.24
C VAL A 682 40.20 0.92 -14.16
N ASN A 683 39.87 1.30 -12.92
CA ASN A 683 39.67 0.35 -11.82
C ASN A 683 38.36 -0.46 -11.93
N CYS A 684 37.43 0.00 -12.77
CA CYS A 684 36.17 -0.67 -13.06
C CYS A 684 36.26 -1.63 -14.25
N CYS A 685 37.35 -1.60 -15.02
CA CYS A 685 37.54 -2.46 -16.19
C CYS A 685 38.22 -3.80 -15.84
N ASN A 686 37.93 -4.84 -16.63
CA ASN A 686 38.70 -6.09 -16.62
C ASN A 686 40.02 -5.93 -17.41
N LYS A 687 40.88 -6.97 -17.46
CA LYS A 687 42.17 -6.94 -18.20
C LYS A 687 42.01 -6.67 -19.71
N ASN A 688 40.80 -6.83 -20.26
CA ASN A 688 40.48 -6.61 -21.67
C ASN A 688 39.85 -5.22 -21.92
N GLY A 689 39.74 -4.37 -20.88
CA GLY A 689 39.20 -3.02 -21.00
C GLY A 689 37.68 -2.91 -20.90
N GLU A 690 36.96 -4.01 -20.62
CA GLU A 690 35.50 -3.99 -20.48
C GLU A 690 35.05 -3.63 -19.07
N ILE A 691 34.03 -2.78 -18.96
CA ILE A 691 33.49 -2.29 -17.68
C ILE A 691 32.75 -3.42 -16.95
N ILE A 692 33.15 -3.68 -15.70
CA ILE A 692 32.48 -4.60 -14.80
C ILE A 692 31.30 -3.86 -14.13
N ASN A 693 30.07 -4.17 -14.54
CA ASN A 693 28.84 -3.47 -14.12
C ASN A 693 28.68 -3.29 -12.60
N ARG A 694 29.09 -4.28 -11.80
CA ARG A 694 29.05 -4.20 -10.33
C ARG A 694 30.02 -3.15 -9.79
N LYS A 695 31.28 -3.18 -10.23
CA LYS A 695 32.31 -2.19 -9.84
C LYS A 695 31.93 -0.78 -10.29
N PHE A 696 31.34 -0.67 -11.48
CA PHE A 696 30.87 0.62 -11.98
C PHE A 696 29.70 1.17 -11.16
N SER A 697 28.77 0.31 -10.71
CA SER A 697 27.68 0.73 -9.82
C SER A 697 28.19 1.15 -8.44
N GLU A 698 29.19 0.45 -7.91
CA GLU A 698 29.87 0.83 -6.65
C GLU A 698 30.63 2.17 -6.80
N LEU A 699 31.31 2.39 -7.93
CA LEU A 699 31.98 3.66 -8.25
C LEU A 699 31.00 4.84 -8.27
N LYS A 700 29.79 4.66 -8.83
CA LYS A 700 28.76 5.70 -8.86
C LYS A 700 28.36 6.16 -7.46
N ILE A 701 28.10 5.20 -6.59
CA ILE A 701 27.76 5.47 -5.18
C ILE A 701 28.93 6.21 -4.50
N TYR A 702 30.16 5.75 -4.74
CA TYR A 702 31.35 6.39 -4.21
C TYR A 702 31.53 7.84 -4.68
N LEU A 703 31.35 8.13 -5.98
CA LEU A 703 31.50 9.48 -6.53
C LEU A 703 30.35 10.42 -6.11
N ASP A 704 29.12 9.91 -5.99
CA ASP A 704 27.99 10.67 -5.44
C ASP A 704 28.24 11.01 -3.95
N ASP A 705 28.78 10.08 -3.17
CA ASP A 705 29.17 10.33 -1.77
C ASP A 705 30.34 11.33 -1.66
N LEU A 706 31.38 11.16 -2.49
CA LEU A 706 32.53 12.07 -2.54
C LEU A 706 32.09 13.50 -2.82
N TYR A 707 31.25 13.70 -3.84
CA TYR A 707 30.76 15.02 -4.22
C TYR A 707 29.85 15.65 -3.16
N ARG A 708 29.04 14.85 -2.45
CA ARG A 708 28.26 15.32 -1.29
C ARG A 708 29.16 15.81 -0.16
N VAL A 709 30.23 15.07 0.13
CA VAL A 709 31.22 15.43 1.15
C VAL A 709 31.88 16.77 0.80
N PHE A 710 32.36 16.94 -0.42
CA PHE A 710 32.99 18.21 -0.85
C PHE A 710 32.02 19.39 -0.81
N ASN A 711 30.77 19.20 -1.22
CA ASN A 711 29.75 20.25 -1.13
C ASN A 711 29.37 20.60 0.32
N ALA A 712 29.44 19.65 1.25
CA ALA A 712 29.17 19.90 2.67
C ALA A 712 30.32 20.68 3.30
N ILE A 713 31.56 20.26 3.03
CA ILE A 713 32.79 20.93 3.49
C ILE A 713 32.82 22.39 3.01
N LEU A 714 32.50 22.67 1.75
CA LEU A 714 32.65 24.01 1.18
C LEU A 714 31.51 24.99 1.51
N LYS A 715 30.39 24.51 2.05
CA LYS A 715 29.26 25.36 2.47
C LYS A 715 29.35 25.76 3.94
N ASP A 716 30.36 25.29 4.64
CA ASP A 716 30.64 25.70 6.01
C ASP A 716 31.34 27.07 5.97
N GLU A 717 30.68 28.09 6.51
CA GLU A 717 31.19 29.48 6.59
C GLU A 717 32.53 29.56 7.35
N LEU A 718 32.88 28.55 8.15
CA LEU A 718 34.19 28.45 8.84
C LEU A 718 35.35 28.06 7.90
N LEU A 719 35.06 27.76 6.63
CA LEU A 719 36.01 27.34 5.60
C LEU A 719 36.21 28.38 4.49
N ASP A 720 36.06 29.67 4.77
CA ASP A 720 36.60 30.71 3.86
C ASP A 720 38.10 30.41 3.63
N LEU A 721 38.39 30.00 2.39
CA LEU A 721 39.69 29.55 1.88
C LEU A 721 40.30 30.56 0.90
N ASP A 722 39.81 31.81 0.94
CA ASP A 722 40.35 32.93 0.19
C ASP A 722 41.69 33.41 0.77
#